data_AF-A0A238FJ10-F1
#
_entry.id   AF-A0A238FJ10-F1
#
_cell.length_a   1.000
_cell.length_b   1.000
_cell.length_c   1.000
_cell.angle_alpha   90.00
_cell.angle_beta   90.00
_cell.angle_gamma   90.00
#
_symmetry.space_group_name_H-M   'P 1'
#
loop_
_entity.id
_entity.type
_entity.pdbx_description
1 polymer ?
#
loop_
_entity_poly.entity_id
_entity_poly.type
_entity_poly.pdbx_seq_one_letter_code
_entity_poly.pdbx_strand_id
1 'polypeptide(L)'
;MFFAPLPPLIDYPLNLNPSSLAPSDDSQRVVKVIASNGKTGEQCELSYTNCKVVGNGSFGVVFQAKLVNGSLEGDGGDDDVAIKKVLQDKRFKNRELQIMRLVKHPNVVDLRAFFYSNGDKPKKDEVYLNLVLEYVPETVYRASRHYAKLKQTMPMHYIKLYMYQLLRSLAYIHSVGICHRDIKPQNLLLNPPTGVLKLCDFGSAKILIEGEPNVSYICSRYYRAPELIFGATNYTTNIGQSEKISMSGAVSQTDPSCRLCADVWSSGCVMAELMLGQPLFPGESGIDQLVEIIKVLGTPSREQIKTMNPNYMEHKFPQIKPHPFVKVFRPRTPPEAIDLISKLLEYTPSARLTAVEAMCHPFFDDLRQPDCKMATGKDMPPLFNFTREELSIRPDLIHRLVPPHCEAELQSRGIDINNFEPIPLADMRITLDHLLQSKASSSRSLARSRYISLPLSTISLTMSERALGEAIVSHQPLELASLGSPFARQRLLHSYRHSRLKSKPWFDKHQIPRKPSQIMWGTSKSKQPTTTDGGEGTDPPQEGTTGTTSSSSSSITLTSRSRPSHHANDNKSSFKNPWPSASVPLLSEMIAGGLPIGLPHRHLHKHPKARALQVVRPDWGAAKLSHEFSKNKTPCEGLKKEGKLLGTWLGHASAWCEVPLVAGEGGQAEPRSAKVLFDPIFSGRAGPTAYTGPVRLKHSPCQADELPGCDAVLISHNHADLLISYDGSYDHLDLSSIQSVIEQYPKCHYFVPLGNRKWFLDTGAPQDRVHEMDWWDEKEFCPEEIGYEADRPGAKETSRLRFTCVPSQHNSGKCRDSEWDCIRRAALDQGSTLWCGWVVEHFVHSLASKDGDKSTERITRKGAIYHAGDTGYRRHKKSKVVCPAFEEIGKKFGPFDLSFIPIWRGGSLAFVSWIGLRLAHENIPAALHGSPTDAVAIHLDVRSRNSIGVHFGTFIGAEEESLEAIIELQDACEKEGVDFDSEQGGVKHDKGKFGIVDIGETVAVDVADLVIV
;
A
#
# COMPACT_ATOMS: atom_id res chain seq x y z
N MET A 1 34.95 28.80 45.59
CA MET A 1 34.13 29.94 46.06
C MET A 1 33.44 30.51 44.83
N PHE A 2 32.12 30.53 44.63
CA PHE A 2 30.94 30.17 45.40
C PHE A 2 29.91 29.63 44.39
N PHE A 3 29.06 28.72 44.85
CA PHE A 3 27.86 28.25 44.15
C PHE A 3 26.94 29.44 43.79
N ALA A 4 26.39 29.45 42.58
CA ALA A 4 25.22 30.25 42.24
C ALA A 4 24.07 29.31 41.83
N PRO A 5 22.85 29.46 42.37
CA PRO A 5 21.71 28.64 42.02
C PRO A 5 21.17 29.02 40.63
N LEU A 6 20.66 28.03 39.90
CA LEU A 6 19.86 28.24 38.69
C LEU A 6 18.62 29.09 39.02
N PRO A 7 18.22 30.06 38.18
CA PRO A 7 17.04 30.88 38.42
C PRO A 7 15.75 30.08 38.14
N PRO A 8 14.61 30.45 38.77
CA PRO A 8 13.33 29.84 38.48
C PRO A 8 12.87 30.17 37.05
N LEU A 9 12.19 29.21 36.42
CA LEU A 9 11.54 29.37 35.11
C LEU A 9 10.56 30.55 35.17
N ILE A 10 10.86 31.59 34.40
CA ILE A 10 9.99 32.74 34.17
C ILE A 10 8.93 32.32 33.14
N ASP A 11 7.66 32.45 33.53
CA ASP A 11 6.51 32.41 32.63
C ASP A 11 6.64 33.49 31.54
N TYR A 12 6.70 33.08 30.28
CA TYR A 12 6.52 33.98 29.14
C TYR A 12 5.06 33.93 28.69
N PRO A 13 4.36 35.08 28.63
CA PRO A 13 3.00 35.14 28.11
C PRO A 13 3.02 35.03 26.58
N LEU A 14 2.25 34.08 26.05
CA LEU A 14 1.92 34.00 24.63
C LEU A 14 0.97 35.16 24.27
N ASN A 15 1.49 36.21 23.65
CA ASN A 15 0.66 37.20 22.97
C ASN A 15 0.27 36.64 21.59
N LEU A 16 -0.93 36.06 21.51
CA LEU A 16 -1.65 35.81 20.27
C LEU A 16 -2.99 36.56 20.36
N ASN A 17 -3.24 37.45 19.39
CA ASN A 17 -4.49 38.18 19.23
C ASN A 17 -5.70 37.22 19.22
N PRO A 18 -6.68 37.37 20.14
CA PRO A 18 -7.89 36.58 20.14
C PRO A 18 -9.01 37.36 19.43
N SER A 19 -9.20 37.11 18.14
CA SER A 19 -10.41 37.55 17.44
C SER A 19 -10.74 36.66 16.25
N SER A 20 -11.04 35.39 16.54
CA SER A 20 -12.13 34.63 15.90
C SER A 20 -12.15 33.20 16.45
N LEU A 21 -13.35 32.75 16.85
CA LEU A 21 -13.70 31.44 17.44
C LEU A 21 -13.48 31.34 18.97
N ALA A 22 -14.49 31.80 19.72
CA ALA A 22 -14.65 31.45 21.12
C ALA A 22 -15.00 29.95 21.27
N PRO A 23 -14.25 29.15 22.05
CA PRO A 23 -14.73 27.89 22.58
C PRO A 23 -15.56 28.17 23.84
N SER A 24 -16.77 27.61 23.91
CA SER A 24 -17.59 27.65 25.12
C SER A 24 -16.85 27.01 26.30
N ASP A 25 -16.83 27.74 27.42
CA ASP A 25 -16.28 27.36 28.71
C ASP A 25 -17.10 26.23 29.37
N ASP A 26 -16.82 24.98 29.00
CA ASP A 26 -17.48 23.76 29.56
C ASP A 26 -16.48 22.88 30.34
N SER A 27 -15.31 23.45 30.72
CA SER A 27 -14.15 22.70 31.22
C SER A 27 -14.31 22.11 32.63
N GLN A 28 -15.27 22.60 33.43
CA GLN A 28 -15.55 22.13 34.80
C GLN A 28 -16.69 21.10 34.90
N ARG A 29 -17.31 20.71 33.78
CA ARG A 29 -18.45 19.79 33.79
C ARG A 29 -18.02 18.40 34.24
N VAL A 30 -18.60 17.93 35.36
CA VAL A 30 -18.39 16.56 35.85
C VAL A 30 -19.15 15.58 34.96
N VAL A 31 -18.42 14.63 34.38
CA VAL A 31 -18.97 13.52 33.59
C VAL A 31 -19.00 12.27 34.47
N LYS A 32 -20.17 11.63 34.57
CA LYS A 32 -20.36 10.36 35.27
C LYS A 32 -20.61 9.24 34.27
N VAL A 33 -19.92 8.12 34.42
CA VAL A 33 -20.06 6.93 33.57
C VAL A 33 -20.06 5.65 34.41
N ILE A 34 -20.79 4.64 33.95
CA ILE A 34 -20.63 3.28 34.47
C ILE A 34 -19.45 2.65 33.74
N ALA A 35 -18.37 2.42 34.48
CA ALA A 35 -17.15 1.81 33.99
C ALA A 35 -16.97 0.40 34.56
N SER A 36 -15.97 -0.31 34.06
CA SER A 36 -15.50 -1.58 34.59
C SER A 36 -14.07 -1.40 35.10
N ASN A 37 -13.77 -1.92 36.29
CA ASN A 37 -12.43 -1.91 36.85
C ASN A 37 -11.45 -2.62 35.88
N GLY A 38 -10.28 -2.04 35.64
CA GLY A 38 -9.32 -2.54 34.68
C GLY A 38 -8.85 -3.97 34.99
N LYS A 39 -8.71 -4.33 36.26
CA LYS A 39 -8.23 -5.65 36.69
C LYS A 39 -9.39 -6.62 36.87
N THR A 40 -10.32 -6.33 37.78
CA THR A 40 -11.39 -7.27 38.15
C THR A 40 -12.50 -7.36 37.10
N GLY A 41 -12.72 -6.29 36.33
CA GLY A 41 -13.85 -6.19 35.40
C GLY A 41 -15.20 -5.93 36.09
N GLU A 42 -15.21 -5.74 37.41
CA GLU A 42 -16.41 -5.38 38.16
C GLU A 42 -16.87 -3.97 37.81
N GLN A 43 -18.18 -3.75 37.78
CA GLN A 43 -18.73 -2.45 37.44
C GLN A 43 -18.56 -1.45 38.59
N CYS A 44 -18.17 -0.22 38.25
CA CYS A 44 -18.02 0.89 39.18
C CYS A 44 -18.54 2.19 38.53
N GLU A 45 -19.07 3.10 39.33
CA GLU A 45 -19.37 4.45 38.88
C GLU A 45 -18.09 5.28 38.88
N LEU A 46 -17.71 5.83 37.74
CA LEU A 46 -16.51 6.65 37.57
C LEU A 46 -16.93 8.09 37.22
N SER A 47 -16.41 9.06 37.96
CA SER A 47 -16.66 10.48 37.75
C SER A 47 -15.37 11.20 37.41
N TYR A 48 -15.35 12.00 36.34
CA TYR A 48 -14.17 12.76 35.92
C TYR A 48 -14.52 14.16 35.40
N THR A 49 -13.55 15.07 35.44
CA THR A 49 -13.67 16.47 34.99
C THR A 49 -12.39 16.94 34.27
N ASN A 50 -12.36 18.20 33.83
CA ASN A 50 -11.21 18.86 33.21
C ASN A 50 -10.65 18.10 31.99
N CYS A 51 -11.54 17.60 31.12
CA CYS A 51 -11.12 16.86 29.94
C CYS A 51 -10.45 17.75 28.90
N LYS A 52 -9.16 17.48 28.64
CA LYS A 52 -8.38 18.17 27.62
C LYS A 52 -7.78 17.16 26.64
N VAL A 53 -7.90 17.40 25.34
CA VAL A 53 -7.21 16.59 24.33
C VAL A 53 -5.70 16.77 24.48
N VAL A 54 -4.98 15.67 24.68
CA VAL A 54 -3.51 15.64 24.78
C VAL A 54 -2.85 14.89 23.63
N GLY A 55 -3.62 14.09 22.88
CA GLY A 55 -3.14 13.38 21.69
C GLY A 55 -4.27 13.04 20.75
N ASN A 56 -3.99 13.08 19.45
CA ASN A 56 -4.89 12.63 18.39
C ASN A 56 -4.08 11.80 17.39
N GLY A 57 -4.57 10.62 17.02
CA GLY A 57 -3.88 9.70 16.13
C GLY A 57 -4.85 8.85 15.32
N SER A 58 -4.31 8.02 14.42
CA SER A 58 -5.08 7.13 13.54
C SER A 58 -6.00 6.16 14.27
N PHE A 59 -5.70 5.85 15.53
CA PHE A 59 -6.43 4.89 16.36
C PHE A 59 -7.43 5.54 17.32
N GLY A 60 -7.48 6.88 17.42
CA GLY A 60 -8.41 7.57 18.31
C GLY A 60 -7.84 8.83 18.96
N VAL A 61 -8.55 9.31 19.98
CA VAL A 61 -8.24 10.55 20.70
C VAL A 61 -7.91 10.23 22.15
N VAL A 62 -6.86 10.85 22.69
CA VAL A 62 -6.47 10.74 24.09
C VAL A 62 -6.77 12.04 24.82
N PHE A 63 -7.50 11.93 25.91
CA PHE A 63 -7.83 13.04 26.80
C PHE A 63 -7.04 12.91 28.10
N GLN A 64 -6.53 14.00 28.63
CA GLN A 64 -6.20 14.13 30.05
C GLN A 64 -7.49 14.50 30.78
N ALA A 65 -7.75 13.87 31.92
CA ALA A 65 -8.88 14.17 32.78
C ALA A 65 -8.47 14.00 34.24
N LYS A 66 -9.26 14.55 35.16
CA LYS A 66 -9.07 14.39 36.61
C LYS A 66 -10.24 13.62 37.20
N LEU A 67 -9.96 12.57 37.97
CA LEU A 67 -10.98 11.81 38.69
C LEU A 67 -11.58 12.65 39.83
N VAL A 68 -12.88 12.50 40.05
CA VAL A 68 -13.62 13.20 41.12
C VAL A 68 -13.82 12.23 42.29
N ASN A 69 -13.51 12.69 43.51
CA ASN A 69 -13.68 11.97 44.78
C ASN A 69 -13.00 10.59 44.86
N GLY A 70 -11.84 10.39 44.24
CA GLY A 70 -11.12 9.11 44.30
C GLY A 70 -12.01 7.92 43.91
N SER A 71 -12.89 8.09 42.91
CA SER A 71 -13.98 7.18 42.53
C SER A 71 -13.52 5.77 42.10
N LEU A 72 -12.23 5.48 42.17
CA LEU A 72 -11.65 4.16 42.12
C LEU A 72 -10.96 3.91 43.48
N GLU A 73 -11.63 3.19 44.37
CA GLU A 73 -11.05 2.81 45.66
C GLU A 73 -9.83 1.89 45.47
N GLY A 74 -8.74 2.17 46.19
CA GLY A 74 -7.66 1.20 46.42
C GLY A 74 -6.34 1.39 45.66
N ASP A 75 -6.14 2.46 44.92
CA ASP A 75 -4.84 2.78 44.30
C ASP A 75 -4.40 4.16 44.79
N GLY A 76 -3.35 4.24 45.61
CA GLY A 76 -2.81 5.50 46.16
C GLY A 76 -2.14 6.40 45.10
N GLY A 77 -2.67 6.41 43.88
CA GLY A 77 -2.15 7.12 42.72
C GLY A 77 -2.76 8.50 42.54
N ASP A 78 -2.10 9.30 41.70
CA ASP A 78 -2.54 10.65 41.30
C ASP A 78 -3.94 10.61 40.68
N ASP A 79 -4.75 11.64 40.93
CA ASP A 79 -6.13 11.76 40.42
C ASP A 79 -6.16 12.01 38.91
N ASP A 80 -5.04 12.43 38.32
CA ASP A 80 -4.91 12.64 36.90
C ASP A 80 -4.85 11.31 36.11
N VAL A 81 -5.68 11.22 35.07
CA VAL A 81 -5.82 10.04 34.20
C VAL A 81 -5.76 10.42 32.72
N ALA A 82 -5.37 9.45 31.90
CA ALA A 82 -5.45 9.53 30.46
C ALA A 82 -6.59 8.64 29.94
N ILE A 83 -7.57 9.23 29.26
CA ILE A 83 -8.70 8.51 28.65
C ILE A 83 -8.44 8.37 27.15
N LYS A 84 -8.12 7.16 26.69
CA LYS A 84 -7.96 6.84 25.26
C LYS A 84 -9.29 6.37 24.69
N LYS A 85 -9.92 7.20 23.85
CA LYS A 85 -11.19 6.92 23.16
C LYS A 85 -10.93 6.37 21.75
N VAL A 86 -11.31 5.13 21.52
CA VAL A 86 -11.06 4.35 20.29
C VAL A 86 -12.38 3.88 19.69
N LEU A 87 -12.59 4.09 18.39
CA LEU A 87 -13.76 3.57 17.68
C LEU A 87 -13.69 2.03 17.63
N GLN A 88 -14.77 1.36 18.03
CA GLN A 88 -14.91 -0.09 17.87
C GLN A 88 -15.51 -0.40 16.51
N ASP A 89 -14.64 -0.62 15.51
CA ASP A 89 -15.09 -1.15 14.22
C ASP A 89 -15.48 -2.62 14.41
N LYS A 90 -16.72 -2.97 14.05
CA LYS A 90 -17.25 -4.35 14.12
C LYS A 90 -16.41 -5.35 13.31
N ARG A 91 -15.63 -4.88 12.34
CA ARG A 91 -14.71 -5.67 11.50
C ARG A 91 -13.38 -5.99 12.21
N PHE A 92 -12.98 -5.20 13.21
CA PHE A 92 -11.69 -5.32 13.90
C PHE A 92 -11.87 -5.54 15.40
N LYS A 93 -11.42 -6.71 15.91
CA LYS A 93 -11.39 -6.95 17.36
C LYS A 93 -10.25 -6.15 18.00
N ASN A 94 -10.59 -5.21 18.86
CA ASN A 94 -9.60 -4.48 19.64
C ASN A 94 -8.94 -5.41 20.69
N ARG A 95 -7.66 -5.71 20.51
CA ARG A 95 -6.84 -6.55 21.41
C ARG A 95 -6.21 -5.75 22.56
N GLU A 96 -6.18 -4.43 22.45
CA GLU A 96 -5.54 -3.55 23.43
C GLU A 96 -6.14 -3.75 24.82
N LEU A 97 -7.47 -3.73 24.94
CA LEU A 97 -8.14 -4.00 26.22
C LEU A 97 -7.74 -5.36 26.79
N GLN A 98 -7.73 -6.41 25.97
CA GLN A 98 -7.38 -7.76 26.44
C GLN A 98 -5.96 -7.82 26.99
N ILE A 99 -5.01 -7.22 26.27
CA ILE A 99 -3.60 -7.17 26.68
C ILE A 99 -3.43 -6.31 27.94
N MET A 100 -4.04 -5.14 27.98
CA MET A 100 -3.93 -4.20 29.10
C MET A 100 -4.48 -4.76 30.42
N ARG A 101 -5.44 -5.70 30.36
CA ARG A 101 -5.93 -6.41 31.56
C ARG A 101 -4.98 -7.48 32.09
N LEU A 102 -4.02 -7.93 31.28
CA LEU A 102 -3.10 -9.02 31.59
C LEU A 102 -1.74 -8.51 32.08
N VAL A 103 -1.38 -7.28 31.75
CA VAL A 103 -0.08 -6.69 32.07
C VAL A 103 -0.16 -5.82 33.32
N LYS A 104 0.83 -5.97 34.21
CA LYS A 104 1.04 -5.11 35.38
C LYS A 104 2.53 -5.06 35.70
N HIS A 105 3.16 -3.92 35.46
CA HIS A 105 4.60 -3.76 35.64
C HIS A 105 4.95 -2.28 35.90
N PRO A 106 5.94 -1.94 36.75
CA PRO A 106 6.30 -0.55 37.06
C PRO A 106 6.59 0.30 35.81
N ASN A 107 7.18 -0.30 34.78
CA ASN A 107 7.52 0.35 33.51
C ASN A 107 6.51 0.11 32.38
N VAL A 108 5.28 -0.28 32.69
CA VAL A 108 4.14 -0.36 31.74
C VAL A 108 3.01 0.50 32.30
N VAL A 109 2.28 1.20 31.43
CA VAL A 109 1.13 2.04 31.83
C VAL A 109 0.01 1.16 32.43
N ASP A 110 -0.55 1.53 33.59
CA ASP A 110 -1.62 0.76 34.24
C ASP A 110 -3.00 1.11 33.68
N LEU A 111 -3.85 0.09 33.50
CA LEU A 111 -5.26 0.24 33.14
C LEU A 111 -6.08 0.33 34.41
N ARG A 112 -6.59 1.53 34.70
CA ARG A 112 -7.42 1.78 35.89
C ARG A 112 -8.86 1.34 35.68
N ALA A 113 -9.47 1.70 34.55
CA ALA A 113 -10.84 1.33 34.21
C ALA A 113 -11.07 1.35 32.68
N PHE A 114 -12.19 0.82 32.23
CA PHE A 114 -12.65 0.97 30.85
C PHE A 114 -14.17 1.09 30.78
N PHE A 115 -14.68 1.79 29.77
CA PHE A 115 -16.12 1.93 29.53
C PHE A 115 -16.44 2.14 28.05
N TYR A 116 -17.69 1.85 27.67
CA TYR A 116 -18.17 2.07 26.32
C TYR A 116 -19.02 3.33 26.25
N SER A 117 -18.91 4.09 25.17
CA SER A 117 -19.75 5.27 24.91
C SER A 117 -20.26 5.27 23.47
N ASN A 118 -21.43 5.82 23.25
CA ASN A 118 -22.01 5.97 21.91
C ASN A 118 -21.47 7.24 21.25
N GLY A 119 -21.39 7.24 19.91
CA GLY A 119 -20.98 8.40 19.13
C GLY A 119 -21.95 9.57 19.25
N ASP A 120 -21.44 10.78 19.05
CA ASP A 120 -22.20 12.03 19.16
C ASP A 120 -23.25 12.20 18.04
N LYS A 121 -23.18 11.37 16.99
CA LYS A 121 -24.09 11.40 15.85
C LYS A 121 -25.13 10.28 15.96
N PRO A 122 -26.40 10.59 16.28
CA PRO A 122 -27.45 9.59 16.49
C PRO A 122 -27.83 8.75 15.26
N LYS A 123 -27.33 9.10 14.06
CA LYS A 123 -27.59 8.37 12.81
C LYS A 123 -26.58 7.26 12.48
N LYS A 124 -25.51 7.10 13.27
CA LYS A 124 -24.53 6.02 13.08
C LYS A 124 -24.39 5.28 14.40
N ASP A 125 -24.61 3.96 14.38
CA ASP A 125 -24.40 3.05 15.52
C ASP A 125 -22.90 2.88 15.84
N GLU A 126 -22.19 3.98 16.05
CA GLU A 126 -20.78 4.03 16.37
C GLU A 126 -20.60 3.86 17.88
N VAL A 127 -19.89 2.80 18.27
CA VAL A 127 -19.54 2.52 19.66
C VAL A 127 -18.06 2.81 19.85
N TYR A 128 -17.72 3.52 20.91
CA TYR A 128 -16.36 3.82 21.31
C TYR A 128 -15.99 3.05 22.58
N LEU A 129 -14.77 2.53 22.61
CA LEU A 129 -14.12 2.02 23.82
C LEU A 129 -13.26 3.13 24.40
N ASN A 130 -13.40 3.38 25.70
CA ASN A 130 -12.63 4.36 26.44
C ASN A 130 -11.78 3.59 27.46
N LEU A 131 -10.46 3.67 27.32
CA LEU A 131 -9.49 3.11 28.26
C LEU A 131 -9.04 4.22 29.22
N VAL A 132 -9.29 4.06 30.51
CA VAL A 132 -8.84 4.98 31.57
C VAL A 132 -7.50 4.47 32.10
N LEU A 133 -6.44 5.16 31.73
CA LEU A 133 -5.04 4.82 32.01
C LEU A 133 -4.46 5.79 33.04
N GLU A 134 -3.38 5.40 33.72
CA GLU A 134 -2.61 6.38 34.50
C GLU A 134 -2.07 7.50 33.60
N TYR A 135 -2.09 8.74 34.10
CA TYR A 135 -1.52 9.88 33.38
C TYR A 135 -0.01 9.98 33.65
N VAL A 136 0.76 10.18 32.58
CA VAL A 136 2.19 10.47 32.67
C VAL A 136 2.46 11.71 31.79
N PRO A 137 3.12 12.76 32.33
CA PRO A 137 3.05 14.10 31.76
C PRO A 137 3.90 14.29 30.49
N GLU A 138 4.92 13.46 30.30
CA GLU A 138 5.85 13.58 29.18
C GLU A 138 6.05 12.28 28.40
N THR A 139 6.80 12.38 27.30
CA THR A 139 7.23 11.32 26.38
C THR A 139 8.72 11.49 26.09
N VAL A 140 9.40 10.39 25.80
CA VAL A 140 10.80 10.42 25.35
C VAL A 140 10.96 11.27 24.09
N TYR A 141 9.96 11.26 23.20
CA TYR A 141 9.96 12.06 21.97
C TYR A 141 10.08 13.56 22.22
N ARG A 142 9.20 14.12 23.07
CA ARG A 142 9.18 15.54 23.38
C ARG A 142 10.41 15.95 24.20
N ALA A 143 10.89 15.09 25.10
CA ALA A 143 12.14 15.31 25.82
C ALA A 143 13.36 15.34 24.87
N SER A 144 13.46 14.39 23.94
CA SER A 144 14.50 14.38 22.91
C SER A 144 14.44 15.64 22.03
N ARG A 145 13.23 16.03 21.58
CA ARG A 145 13.01 17.26 20.80
C ARG A 145 13.40 18.53 21.57
N HIS A 146 13.22 18.56 22.89
CA HIS A 146 13.68 19.67 23.72
C HIS A 146 15.21 19.83 23.66
N TYR A 147 15.97 18.75 23.86
CA TYR A 147 17.43 18.77 23.74
C TYR A 147 17.89 19.10 22.31
N ALA A 148 17.24 18.54 21.29
CA ALA A 148 17.55 18.84 19.89
C ALA A 148 17.37 20.33 19.55
N LYS A 149 16.31 20.98 20.06
CA LYS A 149 16.09 22.44 19.91
C LYS A 149 17.19 23.26 20.57
N LEU A 150 17.68 22.80 21.73
CA LEU A 150 18.82 23.42 22.42
C LEU A 150 20.17 23.09 21.77
N LYS A 151 20.18 22.33 20.65
CA LYS A 151 21.38 21.81 19.97
C LYS A 151 22.27 20.99 20.91
N GLN A 152 21.68 20.40 21.94
CA GLN A 152 22.34 19.52 22.89
C GLN A 152 21.87 18.08 22.68
N THR A 153 22.69 17.12 23.07
CA THR A 153 22.26 15.72 23.17
C THR A 153 21.64 15.49 24.54
N MET A 154 20.69 14.56 24.63
CA MET A 154 20.21 14.13 25.93
C MET A 154 21.40 13.63 26.78
N PRO A 155 21.51 14.06 28.05
CA PRO A 155 22.56 13.59 28.93
C PRO A 155 22.59 12.05 29.03
N MET A 156 23.79 11.48 28.99
CA MET A 156 23.99 10.02 28.94
C MET A 156 23.37 9.29 30.13
N HIS A 157 23.35 9.90 31.31
CA HIS A 157 22.71 9.31 32.49
C HIS A 157 21.21 9.08 32.29
N TYR A 158 20.49 10.00 31.62
CA TYR A 158 19.07 9.82 31.28
C TYR A 158 18.89 8.74 30.22
N ILE A 159 19.79 8.67 29.23
CA ILE A 159 19.76 7.61 28.21
C ILE A 159 19.90 6.23 28.87
N LYS A 160 20.87 6.05 29.78
CA LYS A 160 21.03 4.82 30.56
C LYS A 160 19.75 4.49 31.34
N LEU A 161 19.22 5.45 32.09
CA LEU A 161 18.03 5.28 32.93
C LEU A 161 16.78 4.88 32.12
N TYR A 162 16.52 5.57 31.00
CA TYR A 162 15.34 5.33 30.18
C TYR A 162 15.46 4.03 29.38
N MET A 163 16.63 3.74 28.81
CA MET A 163 16.86 2.50 28.09
C MET A 163 16.78 1.27 29.00
N TYR A 164 17.29 1.35 30.24
CA TYR A 164 17.19 0.25 31.20
C TYR A 164 15.72 -0.09 31.51
N GLN A 165 14.90 0.93 31.80
CA GLN A 165 13.47 0.76 32.09
C GLN A 165 12.66 0.27 30.89
N LEU A 166 13.01 0.71 29.66
CA LEU A 166 12.43 0.18 28.43
C LEU A 166 12.78 -1.29 28.23
N LEU A 167 14.05 -1.68 28.39
CA LEU A 167 14.46 -3.07 28.25
C LEU A 167 13.80 -3.96 29.32
N ARG A 168 13.63 -3.45 30.54
CA ARG A 168 12.89 -4.15 31.60
C ARG A 168 11.41 -4.35 31.25
N SER A 169 10.73 -3.34 30.72
CA SER A 169 9.34 -3.50 30.27
C SER A 169 9.20 -4.48 29.12
N LEU A 170 10.15 -4.47 28.17
CA LEU A 170 10.21 -5.44 27.07
C LEU A 170 10.43 -6.87 27.57
N ALA A 171 11.37 -7.07 28.50
CA ALA A 171 11.61 -8.37 29.11
C ALA A 171 10.33 -8.94 29.74
N TYR A 172 9.60 -8.11 30.48
CA TYR A 172 8.34 -8.49 31.10
C TYR A 172 7.26 -8.86 30.07
N ILE A 173 6.97 -8.02 29.08
CA ILE A 173 5.89 -8.34 28.12
C ILE A 173 6.26 -9.53 27.21
N HIS A 174 7.55 -9.71 26.90
CA HIS A 174 8.03 -10.84 26.11
C HIS A 174 7.91 -12.17 26.87
N SER A 175 8.08 -12.18 28.20
CA SER A 175 7.97 -13.40 29.02
C SER A 175 6.57 -13.98 29.04
N VAL A 176 5.55 -13.11 28.99
CA VAL A 176 4.14 -13.50 28.89
C VAL A 176 3.66 -13.72 27.45
N GLY A 177 4.56 -13.60 26.46
CA GLY A 177 4.29 -13.88 25.04
C GLY A 177 3.75 -12.72 24.22
N ILE A 178 3.80 -11.49 24.74
CA ILE A 178 3.27 -10.28 24.08
C ILE A 178 4.39 -9.57 23.32
N CYS A 179 4.19 -9.29 22.04
CA CYS A 179 5.02 -8.37 21.27
C CYS A 179 4.32 -7.01 21.16
N HIS A 180 5.05 -5.92 21.41
CA HIS A 180 4.48 -4.57 21.33
C HIS A 180 4.25 -4.13 19.88
N ARG A 181 5.23 -4.38 19.00
CA ARG A 181 5.20 -4.10 17.55
C ARG A 181 5.01 -2.62 17.19
N ASP A 182 5.33 -1.70 18.10
CA ASP A 182 5.34 -0.25 17.84
C ASP A 182 6.17 0.53 18.86
N ILE A 183 7.35 0.00 19.20
CA ILE A 183 8.30 0.69 20.08
C ILE A 183 8.87 1.90 19.34
N LYS A 184 8.67 3.10 19.91
CA LYS A 184 9.12 4.38 19.38
C LYS A 184 9.08 5.45 20.48
N PRO A 185 9.82 6.56 20.37
CA PRO A 185 9.90 7.59 21.42
C PRO A 185 8.56 8.19 21.86
N GLN A 186 7.55 8.19 20.97
CA GLN A 186 6.20 8.69 21.28
C GLN A 186 5.42 7.77 22.24
N ASN A 187 5.73 6.48 22.22
CA ASN A 187 5.06 5.45 23.03
C ASN A 187 5.79 5.15 24.35
N LEU A 188 6.78 5.99 24.69
CA LEU A 188 7.58 5.89 25.91
C LEU A 188 7.27 7.11 26.77
N LEU A 189 6.42 6.93 27.77
CA LEU A 189 6.01 7.98 28.69
C LEU A 189 7.12 8.22 29.73
N LEU A 190 7.29 9.48 30.12
CA LEU A 190 8.29 9.93 31.09
C LEU A 190 7.65 10.77 32.19
N ASN A 191 8.06 10.52 33.42
CA ASN A 191 7.88 11.43 34.55
C ASN A 191 9.25 12.07 34.88
N PRO A 192 9.57 13.26 34.33
CA PRO A 192 10.91 13.85 34.48
C PRO A 192 11.34 14.08 35.94
N PRO A 193 10.47 14.52 36.87
CA PRO A 193 10.83 14.68 38.28
C PRO A 193 11.31 13.42 39.00
N THR A 194 10.82 12.24 38.59
CA THR A 194 11.11 10.94 39.22
C THR A 194 12.00 10.05 38.37
N GLY A 195 12.19 10.38 37.09
CA GLY A 195 12.97 9.57 36.15
C GLY A 195 12.29 8.28 35.70
N VAL A 196 11.02 8.07 36.07
CA VAL A 196 10.27 6.86 35.70
C VAL A 196 9.89 6.89 34.22
N LEU A 197 10.15 5.78 33.53
CA LEU A 197 9.67 5.51 32.17
C LEU A 197 8.58 4.44 32.18
N LYS A 198 7.52 4.66 31.41
CA LYS A 198 6.41 3.71 31.23
C LYS A 198 6.09 3.51 29.75
N LEU A 199 6.02 2.25 29.33
CA LEU A 199 5.60 1.85 27.98
C LEU A 199 4.08 1.97 27.84
N CYS A 200 3.60 2.58 26.75
CA CYS A 200 2.17 2.75 26.47
C CYS A 200 1.82 2.41 25.00
N ASP A 201 0.52 2.45 24.69
CA ASP A 201 -0.05 2.19 23.36
C ASP A 201 0.08 0.74 22.85
N PHE A 202 -0.69 -0.15 23.48
CA PHE A 202 -0.78 -1.56 23.11
C PHE A 202 -1.77 -1.82 21.95
N GLY A 203 -2.17 -0.78 21.21
CA GLY A 203 -3.09 -0.88 20.07
C GLY A 203 -2.57 -1.78 18.94
N SER A 204 -1.24 -1.81 18.76
CA SER A 204 -0.56 -2.68 17.80
C SER A 204 -0.06 -3.98 18.42
N ALA A 205 -0.17 -4.17 19.74
CA ALA A 205 0.40 -5.33 20.41
C ALA A 205 -0.35 -6.63 20.06
N LYS A 206 0.36 -7.76 20.10
CA LYS A 206 -0.22 -9.09 19.87
C LYS A 206 0.50 -10.14 20.71
N ILE A 207 -0.26 -11.08 21.27
CA ILE A 207 0.28 -12.33 21.80
C ILE A 207 0.70 -13.20 20.61
N LEU A 208 2.00 -13.45 20.47
CA LEU A 208 2.53 -14.22 19.33
C LEU A 208 2.44 -15.71 19.62
N ILE A 209 1.75 -16.43 18.76
CA ILE A 209 1.57 -17.89 18.84
C ILE A 209 2.45 -18.52 17.77
N GLU A 210 3.26 -19.49 18.17
CA GLU A 210 4.17 -20.19 17.27
C GLU A 210 3.38 -20.92 16.17
N GLY A 211 3.84 -20.78 14.92
CA GLY A 211 3.17 -21.33 13.74
C GLY A 211 2.01 -20.49 13.20
N GLU A 212 1.54 -19.45 13.92
CA GLU A 212 0.54 -18.53 13.37
C GLU A 212 1.20 -17.38 12.58
N PRO A 213 0.77 -17.12 11.33
CA PRO A 213 1.28 -16.00 10.56
C PRO A 213 0.84 -14.66 11.16
N ASN A 214 1.74 -13.69 11.11
CA ASN A 214 1.55 -12.33 11.60
C ASN A 214 1.73 -11.32 10.46
N VAL A 215 1.07 -10.17 10.57
CA VAL A 215 1.19 -9.07 9.59
C VAL A 215 2.62 -8.50 9.64
N SER A 216 3.28 -8.43 8.49
CA SER A 216 4.65 -7.92 8.35
C SER A 216 4.73 -6.39 8.28
N TYR A 217 3.73 -5.72 7.69
CA TYR A 217 3.62 -4.25 7.67
C TYR A 217 3.15 -3.72 9.03
N ILE A 218 4.01 -3.85 10.03
CA ILE A 218 3.80 -3.41 11.41
C ILE A 218 5.02 -2.59 11.87
N CYS A 219 4.95 -1.98 13.06
CA CYS A 219 5.89 -0.97 13.55
C CYS A 219 5.88 0.34 12.76
N SER A 220 6.09 1.45 13.47
CA SER A 220 6.41 2.73 12.86
C SER A 220 7.72 2.65 12.07
N ARG A 221 7.74 3.25 10.88
CA ARG A 221 8.74 3.01 9.83
C ARG A 221 10.20 3.10 10.29
N TYR A 222 10.59 4.19 10.96
CA TYR A 222 11.98 4.43 11.39
C TYR A 222 12.53 3.40 12.38
N TYR A 223 11.63 2.71 13.08
CA TYR A 223 11.95 1.71 14.12
C TYR A 223 11.66 0.28 13.64
N ARG A 224 11.27 0.11 12.38
CA ARG A 224 10.88 -1.19 11.81
C ARG A 224 12.12 -2.06 11.57
N ALA A 225 12.06 -3.29 12.08
CA ALA A 225 13.12 -4.28 11.92
C ALA A 225 13.24 -4.76 10.46
N PRO A 226 14.45 -5.09 9.98
CA PRO A 226 14.68 -5.44 8.58
C PRO A 226 13.90 -6.67 8.13
N GLU A 227 13.73 -7.69 8.98
CA GLU A 227 12.91 -8.88 8.69
C GLU A 227 11.45 -8.53 8.37
N LEU A 228 10.89 -7.50 9.02
CA LEU A 228 9.54 -7.02 8.74
C LEU A 228 9.48 -6.29 7.39
N ILE A 229 10.55 -5.60 7.01
CA ILE A 229 10.68 -4.95 5.69
C ILE A 229 10.80 -6.02 4.59
N PHE A 230 11.50 -7.12 4.87
CA PHE A 230 11.56 -8.32 4.04
C PHE A 230 10.26 -9.14 4.03
N GLY A 231 9.21 -8.70 4.73
CA GLY A 231 7.89 -9.33 4.69
C GLY A 231 7.77 -10.60 5.54
N ALA A 232 8.63 -10.81 6.53
CA ALA A 232 8.54 -11.96 7.41
C ALA A 232 7.21 -11.97 8.19
N THR A 233 6.49 -13.10 8.15
CA THR A 233 5.22 -13.29 8.85
C THR A 233 5.34 -14.18 10.09
N ASN A 234 6.41 -14.96 10.20
CA ASN A 234 6.62 -15.93 11.28
C ASN A 234 7.49 -15.38 12.42
N TYR A 235 7.36 -14.09 12.75
CA TYR A 235 8.12 -13.49 13.85
C TYR A 235 7.60 -13.88 15.24
N THR A 236 8.48 -13.95 16.25
CA THR A 236 8.18 -14.43 17.61
C THR A 236 8.93 -13.61 18.66
N THR A 237 8.44 -13.57 19.90
CA THR A 237 9.15 -13.01 21.06
C THR A 237 9.94 -14.06 21.84
N ASN A 238 10.20 -15.24 21.27
CA ASN A 238 10.58 -16.42 22.05
C ASN A 238 11.93 -16.19 22.79
N ILE A 239 11.90 -16.27 24.12
CA ILE A 239 13.05 -16.09 25.02
C ILE A 239 13.84 -17.41 25.22
N GLY A 240 13.29 -18.55 24.78
CA GLY A 240 13.77 -19.90 25.11
C GLY A 240 15.20 -20.19 24.67
N GLN A 241 16.05 -20.61 25.62
CA GLN A 241 17.50 -20.86 25.53
C GLN A 241 17.98 -21.48 24.21
N SER A 242 19.17 -21.07 23.75
CA SER A 242 19.99 -21.90 22.87
C SER A 242 20.36 -23.14 23.68
N GLU A 243 19.63 -24.25 23.51
CA GLU A 243 20.04 -25.51 24.10
C GLU A 243 21.45 -25.82 23.58
N LYS A 244 22.40 -25.91 24.52
CA LYS A 244 23.69 -26.53 24.26
C LYS A 244 23.41 -27.89 23.65
N ILE A 245 23.99 -28.13 22.48
CA ILE A 245 24.09 -29.43 21.81
C ILE A 245 24.49 -30.46 22.87
N SER A 246 23.51 -31.24 23.34
CA SER A 246 23.77 -32.42 24.14
C SER A 246 24.25 -33.50 23.19
N MET A 247 25.37 -34.12 23.55
CA MET A 247 25.99 -35.25 22.85
C MET A 247 25.12 -36.51 23.02
N SER A 248 23.89 -36.49 22.51
CA SER A 248 23.02 -37.67 22.45
C SER A 248 21.93 -37.50 21.38
N GLY A 249 22.36 -37.40 20.12
CA GLY A 249 21.80 -38.18 18.99
C GLY A 249 20.30 -38.18 18.67
N ALA A 250 19.47 -37.29 19.20
CA ALA A 250 18.06 -37.18 18.80
C ALA A 250 17.66 -35.71 18.66
N VAL A 251 17.65 -35.21 17.43
CA VAL A 251 17.20 -33.86 17.08
C VAL A 251 15.68 -33.89 16.95
N SER A 252 14.95 -33.32 17.92
CA SER A 252 13.58 -32.87 17.67
C SER A 252 13.66 -31.58 16.83
N GLN A 253 13.00 -31.57 15.67
CA GLN A 253 12.87 -30.41 14.80
C GLN A 253 12.02 -29.31 15.47
N THR A 254 12.64 -28.48 16.30
CA THR A 254 12.17 -27.13 16.60
C THR A 254 13.34 -26.20 16.30
N ASP A 255 13.27 -25.51 15.17
CA ASP A 255 14.35 -24.69 14.64
C ASP A 255 14.65 -23.50 15.59
N PRO A 256 15.85 -23.43 16.20
CA PRO A 256 16.27 -22.31 17.05
C PRO A 256 16.34 -20.96 16.31
N SER A 257 16.18 -20.95 14.98
CA SER A 257 16.26 -19.75 14.13
C SER A 257 15.10 -18.76 14.31
N CYS A 258 13.99 -19.14 14.96
CA CYS A 258 12.77 -18.33 15.05
C CYS A 258 12.71 -17.36 16.25
N ARG A 259 13.83 -16.81 16.73
CA ARG A 259 13.82 -15.67 17.69
C ARG A 259 13.80 -14.35 16.92
N LEU A 260 12.61 -13.85 16.61
CA LEU A 260 12.41 -12.67 15.75
C LEU A 260 11.88 -11.48 16.58
N CYS A 261 12.72 -10.95 17.48
CA CYS A 261 12.35 -9.84 18.35
C CYS A 261 12.50 -8.48 17.63
N ALA A 262 11.47 -8.07 16.90
CA ALA A 262 11.40 -6.76 16.27
C ALA A 262 11.45 -5.60 17.30
N ASP A 263 10.87 -5.78 18.50
CA ASP A 263 10.87 -4.76 19.55
C ASP A 263 12.30 -4.42 20.06
N VAL A 264 13.19 -5.41 20.09
CA VAL A 264 14.60 -5.21 20.49
C VAL A 264 15.33 -4.34 19.46
N TRP A 265 15.14 -4.61 18.17
CA TRP A 265 15.65 -3.74 17.11
C TRP A 265 15.13 -2.31 17.25
N SER A 266 13.82 -2.15 17.44
CA SER A 266 13.20 -0.84 17.65
C SER A 266 13.79 -0.11 18.86
N SER A 267 14.11 -0.80 19.95
CA SER A 267 14.79 -0.21 21.12
C SER A 267 16.21 0.27 20.79
N GLY A 268 16.95 -0.46 19.94
CA GLY A 268 18.24 -0.01 19.42
C GLY A 268 18.14 1.26 18.59
N CYS A 269 17.10 1.38 17.75
CA CYS A 269 16.81 2.60 17.00
C CYS A 269 16.47 3.78 17.92
N VAL A 270 15.68 3.55 18.98
CA VAL A 270 15.39 4.58 20.02
C VAL A 270 16.67 5.03 20.71
N MET A 271 17.52 4.10 21.14
CA MET A 271 18.78 4.43 21.81
C MET A 271 19.69 5.27 20.91
N ALA A 272 19.84 4.88 19.65
CA ALA A 272 20.63 5.63 18.67
C ALA A 272 20.07 7.03 18.44
N GLU A 273 18.74 7.16 18.33
CA GLU A 273 18.07 8.46 18.15
C GLU A 273 18.31 9.41 19.33
N LEU A 274 18.29 8.91 20.57
CA LEU A 274 18.58 9.73 21.75
C LEU A 274 20.02 10.26 21.78
N MET A 275 20.95 9.48 21.25
CA MET A 275 22.37 9.84 21.19
C MET A 275 22.69 10.78 20.03
N LEU A 276 21.99 10.64 18.90
CA LEU A 276 22.16 11.47 17.71
C LEU A 276 21.36 12.78 17.78
N GLY A 277 20.21 12.77 18.44
CA GLY A 277 19.21 13.84 18.44
C GLY A 277 18.26 13.80 17.23
N GLN A 278 18.36 12.77 16.39
CA GLN A 278 17.55 12.53 15.20
C GLN A 278 17.47 11.02 14.89
N PRO A 279 16.44 10.54 14.17
CA PRO A 279 16.31 9.12 13.85
C PRO A 279 17.53 8.58 13.10
N LEU A 280 17.99 7.38 13.47
CA LEU A 280 19.15 6.74 12.84
C LEU A 280 18.86 6.29 11.39
N PHE A 281 17.64 5.81 11.14
CA PHE A 281 17.22 5.29 9.83
C PHE A 281 15.96 6.02 9.34
N PRO A 282 16.08 7.24 8.80
CA PRO A 282 14.95 8.09 8.44
C PRO A 282 14.37 7.76 7.05
N GLY A 283 13.98 6.51 6.79
CA GLY A 283 13.48 6.11 5.47
C GLY A 283 12.10 6.70 5.12
N GLU A 284 11.89 7.11 3.87
CA GLU A 284 10.62 7.69 3.41
C GLU A 284 9.60 6.65 2.94
N SER A 285 10.07 5.44 2.63
CA SER A 285 9.26 4.30 2.20
C SER A 285 9.76 3.01 2.87
N GLY A 286 9.06 1.89 2.68
CA GLY A 286 9.52 0.59 3.19
C GLY A 286 10.87 0.17 2.60
N ILE A 287 11.08 0.41 1.30
CA ILE A 287 12.34 0.10 0.60
C ILE A 287 13.43 1.07 1.04
N ASP A 288 13.12 2.36 1.12
CA ASP A 288 14.08 3.37 1.55
C ASP A 288 14.55 3.15 3.00
N GLN A 289 13.65 2.67 3.87
CA GLN A 289 14.03 2.23 5.21
C GLN A 289 15.13 1.15 5.19
N LEU A 290 15.03 0.18 4.27
CA LEU A 290 16.09 -0.83 4.11
C LEU A 290 17.39 -0.24 3.56
N VAL A 291 17.29 0.74 2.65
CA VAL A 291 18.46 1.46 2.13
C VAL A 291 19.19 2.21 3.23
N GLU A 292 18.48 2.92 4.11
CA GLU A 292 19.07 3.60 5.28
C GLU A 292 19.77 2.62 6.22
N ILE A 293 19.19 1.43 6.44
CA ILE A 293 19.82 0.37 7.23
C ILE A 293 21.11 -0.11 6.55
N ILE A 294 21.07 -0.38 5.24
CA ILE A 294 22.23 -0.85 4.47
C ILE A 294 23.37 0.19 4.46
N LYS A 295 23.07 1.49 4.43
CA LYS A 295 24.10 2.55 4.49
C LYS A 295 24.95 2.47 5.77
N VAL A 296 24.38 1.97 6.87
CA VAL A 296 25.06 1.84 8.15
C VAL A 296 25.60 0.43 8.37
N LEU A 297 24.75 -0.60 8.27
CA LEU A 297 25.12 -1.99 8.54
C LEU A 297 25.81 -2.68 7.35
N GLY A 298 25.85 -2.05 6.19
CA GLY A 298 26.29 -2.69 4.95
C GLY A 298 25.24 -3.65 4.40
N THR A 299 25.57 -4.26 3.27
CA THR A 299 24.68 -5.20 2.58
C THR A 299 24.55 -6.50 3.36
N PRO A 300 23.33 -6.98 3.66
CA PRO A 300 23.16 -8.23 4.39
C PRO A 300 23.71 -9.40 3.58
N SER A 301 24.43 -10.30 4.25
CA SER A 301 24.88 -11.56 3.67
C SER A 301 23.71 -12.47 3.33
N ARG A 302 23.94 -13.47 2.46
CA ARG A 302 22.92 -14.46 2.10
C ARG A 302 22.37 -15.21 3.31
N GLU A 303 23.21 -15.48 4.30
CA GLU A 303 22.80 -16.14 5.55
C GLU A 303 21.91 -15.23 6.40
N GLN A 304 22.26 -13.95 6.51
CA GLN A 304 21.41 -12.95 7.18
C GLN A 304 20.07 -12.75 6.49
N ILE A 305 20.03 -12.73 5.15
CA ILE A 305 18.76 -12.67 4.40
C ILE A 305 17.92 -13.91 4.68
N LYS A 306 18.53 -15.09 4.70
CA LYS A 306 17.84 -16.36 4.99
C LYS A 306 17.21 -16.36 6.38
N THR A 307 17.89 -15.84 7.40
CA THR A 307 17.35 -15.77 8.77
C THR A 307 16.25 -14.71 8.92
N MET A 308 16.30 -13.63 8.14
CA MET A 308 15.25 -12.62 8.10
C MET A 308 14.00 -13.09 7.35
N ASN A 309 14.16 -13.62 6.13
CA ASN A 309 13.10 -14.24 5.35
C ASN A 309 13.69 -15.23 4.32
N PRO A 310 13.50 -16.55 4.50
CA PRO A 310 13.99 -17.57 3.56
C PRO A 310 13.46 -17.41 2.13
N ASN A 311 12.30 -16.78 1.95
CA ASN A 311 11.69 -16.58 0.63
C ASN A 311 12.36 -15.46 -0.19
N TYR A 312 13.31 -14.73 0.39
CA TYR A 312 13.95 -13.54 -0.22
C TYR A 312 15.42 -13.74 -0.63
N MET A 313 15.91 -14.99 -0.66
CA MET A 313 17.34 -15.32 -0.84
C MET A 313 17.92 -14.99 -2.23
N GLU A 314 17.10 -14.70 -3.24
CA GLU A 314 17.56 -14.50 -4.63
C GLU A 314 17.75 -13.04 -5.02
N HIS A 315 17.40 -12.09 -4.14
CA HIS A 315 17.58 -10.66 -4.40
C HIS A 315 19.06 -10.24 -4.31
N LYS A 316 19.59 -9.68 -5.40
CA LYS A 316 20.94 -9.11 -5.43
C LYS A 316 20.91 -7.64 -5.03
N PHE A 317 21.45 -7.35 -3.85
CA PHE A 317 21.69 -5.97 -3.40
C PHE A 317 23.07 -5.48 -3.89
N PRO A 318 23.23 -4.17 -4.19
CA PRO A 318 24.54 -3.56 -4.35
C PRO A 318 25.41 -3.87 -3.13
N GLN A 319 26.68 -4.20 -3.33
CA GLN A 319 27.59 -4.52 -2.24
C GLN A 319 28.11 -3.23 -1.59
N ILE A 320 27.60 -2.93 -0.41
CA ILE A 320 27.94 -1.77 0.41
C ILE A 320 28.64 -2.28 1.67
N LYS A 321 29.82 -1.74 1.94
CA LYS A 321 30.58 -2.09 3.14
C LYS A 321 29.93 -1.46 4.39
N PRO A 322 29.91 -2.16 5.53
CA PRO A 322 29.41 -1.59 6.78
C PRO A 322 30.16 -0.32 7.16
N HIS A 323 29.42 0.71 7.57
CA HIS A 323 29.99 1.91 8.14
C HIS A 323 30.28 1.67 9.63
N PRO A 324 31.52 1.82 10.12
CA PRO A 324 31.83 1.56 11.52
C PRO A 324 30.98 2.43 12.46
N PHE A 325 30.29 1.84 13.43
CA PHE A 325 29.42 2.58 14.36
C PHE A 325 30.14 3.72 15.11
N VAL A 326 31.44 3.57 15.39
CA VAL A 326 32.29 4.62 15.99
C VAL A 326 32.32 5.90 15.15
N LYS A 327 32.12 5.80 13.83
CA LYS A 327 32.04 6.94 12.91
C LYS A 327 30.61 7.45 12.70
N VAL A 328 29.59 6.65 13.05
CA VAL A 328 28.17 7.05 13.01
C VAL A 328 27.87 8.02 14.15
N PHE A 329 28.39 7.72 15.34
CA PHE A 329 28.15 8.53 16.54
C PHE A 329 29.23 9.60 16.74
N ARG A 330 28.93 10.59 17.59
CA ARG A 330 29.86 11.68 17.90
C ARG A 330 31.12 11.14 18.60
N PRO A 331 32.32 11.74 18.43
CA PRO A 331 33.55 11.23 19.03
C PRO A 331 33.54 11.07 20.56
N ARG A 332 32.68 11.82 21.28
CA ARG A 332 32.55 11.74 22.75
C ARG A 332 31.55 10.67 23.23
N THR A 333 31.04 9.85 22.31
CA THR A 333 30.07 8.81 22.64
C THR A 333 30.76 7.67 23.38
N PRO A 334 30.24 7.20 24.53
CA PRO A 334 30.86 6.10 25.28
C PRO A 334 30.94 4.82 24.44
N PRO A 335 32.07 4.09 24.47
CA PRO A 335 32.25 2.87 23.71
C PRO A 335 31.25 1.77 24.10
N GLU A 336 30.86 1.68 25.37
CA GLU A 336 29.87 0.71 25.87
C GLU A 336 28.47 0.98 25.30
N ALA A 337 28.15 2.23 24.99
CA ALA A 337 26.89 2.59 24.35
C ALA A 337 26.86 2.14 22.89
N ILE A 338 27.98 2.30 22.19
CA ILE A 338 28.16 1.86 20.80
C ILE A 338 28.10 0.34 20.71
N ASP A 339 28.77 -0.36 21.63
CA ASP A 339 28.77 -1.82 21.73
C ASP A 339 27.37 -2.40 22.05
N LEU A 340 26.60 -1.72 22.90
CA LEU A 340 25.20 -2.13 23.13
C LEU A 340 24.37 -1.97 21.85
N ILE A 341 24.48 -0.83 21.16
CA ILE A 341 23.72 -0.58 19.92
C ILE A 341 24.07 -1.60 18.83
N SER A 342 25.35 -1.93 18.64
CA SER A 342 25.73 -2.92 17.62
C SER A 342 25.13 -4.29 17.89
N LYS A 343 25.00 -4.70 19.16
CA LYS A 343 24.37 -5.96 19.57
C LYS A 343 22.83 -5.95 19.55
N LEU A 344 22.21 -4.77 19.46
CA LEU A 344 20.75 -4.62 19.27
C LEU A 344 20.36 -4.52 17.79
N LEU A 345 21.20 -3.87 16.97
CA LEU A 345 20.97 -3.60 15.55
C LEU A 345 21.65 -4.63 14.65
N GLU A 346 21.28 -5.91 14.83
CA GLU A 346 21.74 -7.02 13.99
C GLU A 346 20.69 -7.42 12.94
N TYR A 347 21.15 -7.77 11.74
CA TYR A 347 20.27 -8.32 10.69
C TYR A 347 19.68 -9.66 11.11
N THR A 348 20.53 -10.57 11.60
CA THR A 348 20.09 -11.88 12.08
C THR A 348 19.31 -11.70 13.38
N PRO A 349 17.99 -11.96 13.40
CA PRO A 349 17.18 -11.57 14.54
C PRO A 349 17.53 -12.33 15.83
N SER A 350 17.97 -13.59 15.69
CA SER A 350 18.48 -14.42 16.80
C SER A 350 19.86 -14.00 17.32
N ALA A 351 20.61 -13.16 16.59
CA ALA A 351 21.89 -12.64 17.04
C ALA A 351 21.74 -11.41 17.94
N ARG A 352 20.54 -10.80 17.99
CA ARG A 352 20.26 -9.67 18.87
C ARG A 352 20.23 -10.13 20.32
N LEU A 353 20.73 -9.30 21.23
CA LEU A 353 20.54 -9.54 22.66
C LEU A 353 19.04 -9.59 22.98
N THR A 354 18.63 -10.53 23.83
CA THR A 354 17.31 -10.45 24.46
C THR A 354 17.24 -9.21 25.36
N ALA A 355 16.03 -8.74 25.67
CA ALA A 355 15.84 -7.57 26.50
C ALA A 355 16.52 -7.72 27.88
N VAL A 356 16.46 -8.91 28.49
CA VAL A 356 17.13 -9.22 29.77
C VAL A 356 18.66 -9.24 29.63
N GLU A 357 19.20 -9.82 28.56
CA GLU A 357 20.65 -9.80 28.32
C GLU A 357 21.17 -8.37 28.10
N ALA A 358 20.41 -7.55 27.38
CA ALA A 358 20.72 -6.14 27.19
C ALA A 358 20.74 -5.39 28.54
N MET A 359 19.83 -5.69 29.47
CA MET A 359 19.88 -5.12 30.83
C MET A 359 21.13 -5.50 31.61
N CYS A 360 21.79 -6.62 31.31
CA CYS A 360 23.05 -7.06 31.90
C CYS A 360 24.30 -6.41 31.28
N HIS A 361 24.13 -5.59 30.23
CA HIS A 361 25.24 -4.97 29.51
C HIS A 361 26.05 -4.00 30.40
N PRO A 362 27.38 -3.91 30.22
CA PRO A 362 28.24 -2.98 30.97
C PRO A 362 27.82 -1.50 30.88
N PHE A 363 27.12 -1.12 29.81
CA PHE A 363 26.56 0.22 29.64
C PHE A 363 25.71 0.69 30.85
N PHE A 364 25.07 -0.24 31.56
CA PHE A 364 24.20 0.03 32.71
C PHE A 364 24.90 -0.09 34.07
N ASP A 365 26.21 -0.31 34.13
CA ASP A 365 26.94 -0.55 35.41
C ASP A 365 26.86 0.61 36.39
N ASP A 366 26.87 1.84 35.89
CA ASP A 366 26.71 3.05 36.70
C ASP A 366 25.38 3.05 37.46
N LEU A 367 24.31 2.46 36.89
CA LEU A 367 23.00 2.40 37.54
C LEU A 367 22.98 1.44 38.73
N ARG A 368 23.92 0.48 38.77
CA ARG A 368 24.03 -0.55 39.81
C ARG A 368 24.93 -0.14 40.97
N GLN A 369 25.49 1.07 40.94
CA GLN A 369 26.28 1.58 42.06
C GLN A 369 25.34 2.06 43.19
N PRO A 370 25.64 1.77 44.47
CA PRO A 370 24.76 2.07 45.60
C PRO A 370 24.59 3.58 45.84
N ASP A 371 25.54 4.40 45.39
CA ASP A 371 25.55 5.85 45.49
C ASP A 371 25.01 6.56 44.25
N CYS A 372 24.50 5.81 43.26
CA CYS A 372 23.97 6.39 42.03
C CYS A 372 22.74 7.27 42.31
N LYS A 373 22.79 8.52 41.84
CA LYS A 373 21.70 9.51 41.96
C LYS A 373 21.33 10.05 40.58
N MET A 374 20.11 10.57 40.47
CA MET A 374 19.70 11.34 39.29
C MET A 374 20.54 12.63 39.18
N ALA A 375 20.64 13.22 37.99
CA ALA A 375 21.35 14.51 37.82
C ALA A 375 20.72 15.68 38.59
N THR A 376 19.48 15.52 39.07
CA THR A 376 18.81 16.47 39.98
C THR A 376 19.26 16.33 41.43
N GLY A 377 20.09 15.34 41.76
CA GLY A 377 20.49 14.99 43.13
C GLY A 377 19.49 14.09 43.87
N LYS A 378 18.34 13.79 43.28
CA LYS A 378 17.33 12.88 43.86
C LYS A 378 17.74 11.40 43.72
N ASP A 379 17.12 10.55 44.53
CA ASP A 379 17.25 9.10 44.43
C ASP A 379 16.78 8.58 43.08
N MET A 380 17.38 7.48 42.63
CA MET A 380 16.96 6.77 41.43
C MET A 380 15.57 6.14 41.63
N PRO A 381 14.74 6.02 40.57
CA PRO A 381 13.49 5.27 40.68
C PRO A 381 13.76 3.78 40.99
N PRO A 382 12.75 3.00 41.40
CA PRO A 382 12.93 1.56 41.63
C PRO A 382 13.39 0.83 40.36
N LEU A 383 14.68 0.46 40.31
CA LEU A 383 15.28 -0.25 39.17
C LEU A 383 15.42 -1.75 39.40
N PHE A 384 15.67 -2.17 40.64
CA PHE A 384 16.06 -3.55 41.01
C PHE A 384 15.02 -4.28 41.85
N ASN A 385 13.80 -3.73 41.95
CA ASN A 385 12.65 -4.36 42.60
C ASN A 385 12.03 -5.46 41.72
N PHE A 386 12.83 -6.44 41.30
CA PHE A 386 12.40 -7.53 40.44
C PHE A 386 11.40 -8.45 41.15
N THR A 387 10.42 -8.94 40.39
CA THR A 387 9.52 -10.00 40.87
C THR A 387 10.10 -11.39 40.62
N ARG A 388 9.48 -12.42 41.23
CA ARG A 388 9.85 -13.82 40.97
C ARG A 388 9.68 -14.17 39.49
N GLU A 389 8.63 -13.66 38.85
CA GLU A 389 8.36 -13.87 37.43
C GLU A 389 9.46 -13.24 36.55
N GLU A 390 9.90 -12.01 36.86
CA GLU A 390 10.98 -11.34 36.11
C GLU A 390 12.31 -12.08 36.22
N LEU A 391 12.70 -12.53 37.43
CA LEU A 391 13.95 -13.28 37.63
C LEU A 391 13.89 -14.69 37.02
N SER A 392 12.70 -15.27 36.88
CA SER A 392 12.49 -16.57 36.24
C SER A 392 12.75 -16.55 34.73
N ILE A 393 12.80 -15.37 34.10
CA ILE A 393 13.04 -15.23 32.66
C ILE A 393 14.45 -15.75 32.29
N ARG A 394 15.45 -15.34 33.07
CA ARG A 394 16.86 -15.74 32.92
C ARG A 394 17.51 -15.93 34.30
N PRO A 395 17.28 -17.09 34.94
CA PRO A 395 17.80 -17.37 36.27
C PRO A 395 19.34 -17.34 36.32
N ASP A 396 19.97 -17.68 35.19
CA ASP A 396 21.43 -17.64 35.01
C ASP A 396 22.03 -16.22 35.07
N LEU A 397 21.20 -15.18 34.92
CA LEU A 397 21.63 -13.78 34.94
C LEU A 397 21.28 -13.03 36.25
N ILE A 398 20.67 -13.70 37.24
CA ILE A 398 20.17 -13.07 38.47
C ILE A 398 21.24 -12.24 39.18
N HIS A 399 22.43 -12.79 39.41
CA HIS A 399 23.53 -12.09 40.09
C HIS A 399 24.08 -10.89 39.31
N ARG A 400 23.74 -10.77 38.02
CA ARG A 400 24.09 -9.61 37.19
C ARG A 400 22.97 -8.56 37.17
N LEU A 401 21.73 -8.99 37.30
CA LEU A 401 20.54 -8.14 37.34
C LEU A 401 20.39 -7.47 38.71
N VAL A 402 20.57 -8.23 39.78
CA VAL A 402 20.41 -7.80 41.18
C VAL A 402 21.77 -7.41 41.76
N PRO A 403 22.01 -6.11 42.07
CA PRO A 403 23.21 -5.70 42.77
C PRO A 403 23.21 -6.20 44.23
N PRO A 404 24.39 -6.45 44.84
CA PRO A 404 24.47 -6.98 46.21
C PRO A 404 23.72 -6.16 47.27
N HIS A 405 23.68 -4.83 47.12
CA HIS A 405 23.00 -3.94 48.06
C HIS A 405 21.46 -4.02 48.00
N CYS A 406 20.89 -4.67 46.97
CA CYS A 406 19.45 -4.88 46.82
C CYS A 406 18.98 -6.27 47.30
N GLU A 407 19.91 -7.19 47.59
CA GLU A 407 19.58 -8.58 47.95
C GLU A 407 18.71 -8.66 49.21
N ALA A 408 19.03 -7.85 50.24
CA ALA A 408 18.27 -7.81 51.48
C ALA A 408 16.81 -7.35 51.27
N GLU A 409 16.57 -6.41 50.34
CA GLU A 409 15.22 -5.95 50.00
C GLU A 409 14.42 -7.07 49.34
N LEU A 410 15.00 -7.80 48.38
CA LEU A 410 14.35 -8.94 47.74
C LEU A 410 14.08 -10.08 48.72
N GLN A 411 15.03 -10.37 49.60
CA GLN A 411 14.86 -11.37 50.65
C GLN A 411 13.71 -11.01 51.60
N SER A 412 13.55 -9.72 51.95
CA SER A 412 12.43 -9.24 52.77
C SER A 412 11.06 -9.45 52.10
N ARG A 413 11.03 -9.59 50.76
CA ARG A 413 9.84 -9.88 49.96
C ARG A 413 9.65 -11.38 49.69
N GLY A 414 10.48 -12.23 50.29
CA GLY A 414 10.43 -13.69 50.12
C GLY A 414 11.11 -14.20 48.86
N ILE A 415 11.99 -13.42 48.23
CA ILE A 415 12.77 -13.83 47.05
C ILE A 415 14.22 -14.07 47.48
N ASP A 416 14.60 -15.34 47.64
CA ASP A 416 15.99 -15.74 47.88
C ASP A 416 16.69 -16.02 46.54
N ILE A 417 17.67 -15.19 46.19
CA ILE A 417 18.40 -15.30 44.92
C ILE A 417 19.42 -16.45 44.90
N ASN A 418 19.91 -16.89 46.07
CA ASN A 418 20.93 -17.94 46.17
C ASN A 418 20.29 -19.34 46.10
N ASN A 419 19.02 -19.44 46.50
CA ASN A 419 18.22 -20.66 46.41
C ASN A 419 16.95 -20.43 45.57
N PHE A 420 17.11 -19.77 44.42
CA PHE A 420 16.00 -19.37 43.57
C PHE A 420 15.44 -20.52 42.75
N GLU A 421 14.17 -20.85 42.94
CA GLU A 421 13.44 -21.80 42.10
C GLU A 421 12.67 -21.07 40.98
N PRO A 422 13.10 -21.19 39.71
CA PRO A 422 12.50 -20.47 38.60
C PRO A 422 11.14 -21.04 38.20
N ILE A 423 10.22 -20.17 37.82
CA ILE A 423 8.95 -20.55 37.19
C ILE A 423 9.26 -20.96 35.74
N PRO A 424 8.82 -22.14 35.28
CA PRO A 424 8.98 -22.53 33.88
C PRO A 424 8.37 -21.49 32.93
N LEU A 425 9.10 -21.13 31.87
CA LEU A 425 8.63 -20.13 30.88
C LEU A 425 7.27 -20.50 30.24
N ALA A 426 7.00 -21.80 30.11
CA ALA A 426 5.72 -22.29 29.59
C ALA A 426 4.54 -21.92 30.49
N ASP A 427 4.76 -21.89 31.81
CA ASP A 427 3.74 -21.57 32.82
C ASP A 427 3.52 -20.06 32.95
N MET A 428 4.51 -19.25 32.57
CA MET A 428 4.39 -17.79 32.51
C MET A 428 3.67 -17.30 31.25
N ARG A 429 3.63 -18.12 30.18
CA ARG A 429 2.95 -17.75 28.93
C ARG A 429 1.44 -17.81 29.09
N ILE A 430 0.78 -16.79 28.57
CA ILE A 430 -0.68 -16.74 28.53
C ILE A 430 -1.15 -17.70 27.42
N THR A 431 -1.73 -18.84 27.81
CA THR A 431 -2.29 -19.82 26.87
C THR A 431 -3.66 -19.39 26.34
N LEU A 432 -4.04 -19.91 25.16
CA LEU A 432 -5.36 -19.64 24.56
C LEU A 432 -6.50 -20.08 25.51
N ASP A 433 -6.27 -21.10 26.32
CA ASP A 433 -7.23 -21.63 27.30
C ASP A 433 -7.53 -20.63 28.42
N HIS A 434 -6.55 -19.85 28.89
CA HIS A 434 -6.79 -18.74 29.84
C HIS A 434 -7.65 -17.63 29.22
N LEU A 435 -7.49 -17.34 27.93
CA LEU A 435 -8.33 -16.38 27.20
C LEU A 435 -9.75 -16.90 26.97
N LEU A 436 -9.94 -18.21 26.83
CA LEU A 436 -11.26 -18.85 26.67
C LEU A 436 -11.99 -19.01 28.02
N GLN A 437 -11.27 -19.33 29.09
CA GLN A 437 -11.83 -19.43 30.44
C GLN A 437 -12.31 -18.07 30.98
N SER A 438 -11.62 -16.96 30.65
CA SER A 438 -12.07 -15.60 31.01
C SER A 438 -13.38 -15.16 30.31
N LYS A 439 -13.76 -15.81 29.20
CA LYS A 439 -15.09 -15.64 28.57
C LYS A 439 -16.18 -16.53 29.19
N ALA A 440 -15.78 -17.65 29.78
CA ALA A 440 -16.71 -18.53 30.50
C ALA A 440 -17.05 -17.99 31.90
N SER A 441 -16.18 -17.19 32.51
CA SER A 441 -16.43 -16.55 33.81
C SER A 441 -17.31 -15.30 33.71
N SER A 442 -17.36 -14.61 32.57
CA SER A 442 -18.27 -13.45 32.36
C SER A 442 -19.69 -13.83 31.92
N SER A 443 -19.96 -15.11 31.65
CA SER A 443 -21.30 -15.65 31.35
C SER A 443 -21.93 -16.45 32.50
N ARG A 444 -21.30 -16.48 33.69
CA ARG A 444 -21.73 -17.28 34.85
C ARG A 444 -22.30 -16.48 36.03
N SER A 445 -22.91 -15.31 35.80
CA SER A 445 -23.66 -14.59 36.86
C SER A 445 -25.19 -14.74 36.81
N LEU A 446 -25.74 -15.53 35.88
CA LEU A 446 -27.19 -15.79 35.81
C LEU A 446 -27.49 -17.29 35.67
N ALA A 447 -27.19 -18.06 36.71
CA ALA A 447 -27.89 -19.30 37.08
C ALA A 447 -27.18 -19.97 38.26
N ARG A 448 -27.47 -19.52 39.49
CA ARG A 448 -27.35 -20.36 40.67
C ARG A 448 -28.69 -20.34 41.40
N SER A 449 -29.53 -21.32 41.07
CA SER A 449 -30.43 -21.89 42.05
C SER A 449 -30.58 -23.38 41.77
N ARG A 450 -30.30 -24.16 42.81
CA ARG A 450 -30.59 -25.59 43.03
C ARG A 450 -29.47 -26.60 42.68
N TYR A 451 -29.22 -27.42 43.70
CA TYR A 451 -28.47 -28.69 43.78
C TYR A 451 -26.96 -28.65 44.14
N ILE A 452 -26.76 -28.46 45.45
CA ILE A 452 -26.05 -29.30 46.42
C ILE A 452 -25.26 -30.54 45.90
N SER A 453 -23.95 -30.53 46.24
CA SER A 453 -23.01 -31.62 46.63
C SER A 453 -22.73 -32.87 45.76
N LEU A 454 -21.46 -33.09 45.38
CA LEU A 454 -20.49 -34.08 45.95
C LEU A 454 -19.27 -34.28 45.01
N PRO A 455 -18.10 -34.73 45.52
CA PRO A 455 -16.81 -34.63 44.82
C PRO A 455 -16.49 -35.85 43.93
N LEU A 456 -15.78 -35.61 42.83
CA LEU A 456 -15.16 -36.63 41.99
C LEU A 456 -13.80 -37.02 42.57
N SER A 457 -13.68 -38.26 43.04
CA SER A 457 -12.41 -38.97 43.17
C SER A 457 -12.30 -40.04 42.09
N THR A 458 -11.13 -40.07 41.45
CA THR A 458 -10.45 -41.24 40.88
C THR A 458 -11.18 -42.04 39.79
N ILE A 459 -10.60 -42.07 38.58
CA ILE A 459 -10.07 -43.29 37.94
C ILE A 459 -9.41 -42.93 36.61
N SER A 460 -8.14 -43.28 36.52
CA SER A 460 -7.31 -43.39 35.33
C SER A 460 -7.66 -44.67 34.58
N LEU A 461 -7.56 -44.66 33.25
CA LEU A 461 -6.99 -45.71 32.36
C LEU A 461 -7.78 -45.93 31.05
N THR A 462 -7.06 -45.63 29.96
CA THR A 462 -6.85 -46.46 28.75
C THR A 462 -7.96 -46.83 27.77
N MET A 463 -7.63 -46.48 26.52
CA MET A 463 -7.73 -47.28 25.28
C MET A 463 -9.05 -47.38 24.49
N SER A 464 -8.84 -47.11 23.19
CA SER A 464 -9.38 -47.78 22.00
C SER A 464 -10.58 -47.16 21.29
N GLU A 465 -10.32 -46.86 20.01
CA GLU A 465 -11.29 -46.67 18.95
C GLU A 465 -12.25 -47.88 18.82
N ARG A 466 -13.44 -47.57 18.29
CA ARG A 466 -14.48 -48.43 17.65
C ARG A 466 -15.73 -48.75 18.47
N ALA A 467 -16.77 -47.94 18.24
CA ALA A 467 -18.16 -48.36 17.98
C ALA A 467 -18.89 -47.13 17.38
N LEU A 468 -19.19 -47.12 16.07
CA LEU A 468 -20.54 -47.38 15.49
C LEU A 468 -21.63 -46.54 16.22
N GLY A 469 -22.31 -45.56 15.62
CA GLY A 469 -22.75 -45.46 14.24
C GLY A 469 -24.07 -46.19 14.03
N GLU A 470 -25.17 -45.68 14.62
CA GLU A 470 -26.60 -45.98 14.39
C GLU A 470 -27.37 -45.04 15.36
N ALA A 471 -28.49 -44.37 15.06
CA ALA A 471 -29.46 -44.41 13.99
C ALA A 471 -30.14 -43.02 13.85
N ILE A 472 -30.61 -42.71 12.65
CA ILE A 472 -31.53 -41.60 12.35
C ILE A 472 -32.94 -42.21 12.23
N VAL A 473 -33.94 -41.39 12.58
CA VAL A 473 -35.36 -41.41 12.15
C VAL A 473 -36.37 -41.98 13.17
N SER A 474 -37.11 -41.07 13.82
CA SER A 474 -38.58 -41.15 13.81
C SER A 474 -39.26 -39.79 14.13
N HIS A 475 -40.10 -39.39 13.18
CA HIS A 475 -41.36 -38.63 13.26
C HIS A 475 -41.47 -37.18 13.82
N GLN A 476 -41.69 -36.28 12.84
CA GLN A 476 -42.55 -35.07 12.80
C GLN A 476 -44.07 -35.39 12.93
N PRO A 477 -45.04 -34.43 12.82
CA PRO A 477 -45.11 -32.99 13.20
C PRO A 477 -46.51 -32.54 13.76
N LEU A 478 -46.66 -31.26 14.16
CA LEU A 478 -47.87 -30.36 14.18
C LEU A 478 -47.65 -29.27 15.27
N GLU A 479 -47.97 -27.97 15.19
CA GLU A 479 -48.38 -26.99 14.16
C GLU A 479 -48.11 -25.59 14.80
N LEU A 480 -47.21 -24.76 14.25
CA LEU A 480 -47.41 -23.42 13.65
C LEU A 480 -48.27 -22.38 14.42
N ALA A 481 -47.66 -21.25 14.85
CA ALA A 481 -47.92 -19.91 14.27
C ALA A 481 -47.17 -18.73 14.98
N SER A 482 -46.60 -17.86 14.13
CA SER A 482 -46.50 -16.38 14.22
C SER A 482 -45.12 -15.71 14.35
N LEU A 483 -44.84 -14.83 13.37
CA LEU A 483 -43.77 -13.82 13.21
C LEU A 483 -42.38 -14.35 12.78
N GLY A 484 -41.77 -14.09 11.62
CA GLY A 484 -42.06 -13.21 10.48
C GLY A 484 -40.92 -12.20 10.20
N SER A 485 -39.78 -12.61 9.60
CA SER A 485 -38.89 -11.78 8.72
C SER A 485 -37.60 -12.54 8.29
N PRO A 486 -37.07 -12.37 7.05
CA PRO A 486 -36.32 -13.41 6.32
C PRO A 486 -34.79 -13.20 6.28
N PHE A 487 -34.09 -13.37 7.40
CA PHE A 487 -32.60 -13.41 7.41
C PHE A 487 -31.98 -14.63 8.11
N ALA A 488 -32.81 -15.57 8.58
CA ALA A 488 -32.35 -16.78 9.26
C ALA A 488 -32.19 -18.01 8.34
N ARG A 489 -32.31 -17.86 7.01
CA ARG A 489 -32.22 -18.98 6.06
C ARG A 489 -30.86 -19.20 5.40
N GLN A 490 -29.86 -18.33 5.58
CA GLN A 490 -28.58 -18.45 4.86
C GLN A 490 -27.39 -18.95 5.71
N ARG A 491 -27.54 -19.11 7.03
CA ARG A 491 -26.45 -19.58 7.92
C ARG A 491 -26.43 -21.09 8.23
N LEU A 492 -27.35 -21.87 7.68
CA LEU A 492 -27.41 -23.33 7.88
C LEU A 492 -27.00 -24.18 6.67
N LEU A 493 -26.57 -23.55 5.56
CA LEU A 493 -26.15 -24.25 4.33
C LEU A 493 -24.64 -24.17 4.00
N HIS A 494 -23.81 -23.47 4.78
CA HIS A 494 -22.36 -23.36 4.51
C HIS A 494 -21.44 -24.16 5.45
N SER A 495 -22.00 -24.87 6.44
CA SER A 495 -21.22 -25.74 7.35
C SER A 495 -21.19 -27.23 6.96
N TYR A 496 -21.63 -27.58 5.74
CA TYR A 496 -21.75 -28.99 5.29
C TYR A 496 -21.03 -29.30 3.95
N ARG A 497 -20.13 -28.43 3.48
CA ARG A 497 -19.42 -28.63 2.18
C ARG A 497 -17.90 -28.59 2.21
N HIS A 498 -17.26 -28.77 3.36
CA HIS A 498 -15.81 -29.05 3.43
C HIS A 498 -15.50 -30.24 4.35
N SER A 499 -16.07 -31.39 4.04
CA SER A 499 -15.62 -32.68 4.62
C SER A 499 -15.94 -33.85 3.68
N ARG A 500 -15.42 -33.81 2.45
CA ARG A 500 -15.23 -35.02 1.64
C ARG A 500 -14.33 -34.71 0.44
N LEU A 501 -13.05 -35.06 0.57
CA LEU A 501 -12.17 -35.66 -0.47
C LEU A 501 -10.75 -35.78 0.12
N LYS A 502 -10.59 -36.74 1.03
CA LYS A 502 -9.33 -37.48 1.18
C LYS A 502 -9.63 -38.90 0.69
N SER A 503 -9.13 -39.26 -0.48
CA SER A 503 -8.98 -40.65 -0.90
C SER A 503 -7.49 -40.96 -1.06
N LYS A 504 -7.14 -42.12 -0.53
CA LYS A 504 -5.83 -42.70 -0.22
C LYS A 504 -5.09 -43.27 -1.46
N PRO A 505 -3.81 -43.66 -1.30
CA PRO A 505 -2.88 -44.12 -2.36
C PRO A 505 -2.78 -45.65 -2.48
N TRP A 506 -2.34 -46.16 -3.65
CA TRP A 506 -1.59 -47.44 -3.84
C TRP A 506 -1.12 -47.62 -5.31
N PHE A 507 0.21 -47.76 -5.58
CA PHE A 507 1.00 -48.96 -6.02
C PHE A 507 0.75 -49.42 -7.50
N ASP A 508 1.70 -49.83 -8.36
CA ASP A 508 3.14 -50.17 -8.27
C ASP A 508 3.78 -50.27 -9.69
N LYS A 509 5.12 -50.20 -9.74
CA LYS A 509 6.10 -50.79 -10.71
C LYS A 509 5.99 -50.58 -12.25
N HIS A 510 7.03 -49.96 -12.80
CA HIS A 510 7.97 -50.66 -13.69
C HIS A 510 9.42 -50.18 -13.47
N GLN A 511 10.34 -51.13 -13.60
CA GLN A 511 11.74 -51.13 -13.15
C GLN A 511 12.72 -50.90 -14.33
N ILE A 512 13.81 -50.14 -14.05
CA ILE A 512 15.25 -50.40 -14.39
C ILE A 512 15.72 -50.21 -15.86
N PRO A 513 16.99 -49.86 -16.19
CA PRO A 513 18.18 -49.52 -15.37
C PRO A 513 18.92 -48.19 -15.70
N ARG A 514 19.77 -47.78 -14.75
CA ARG A 514 20.97 -46.94 -14.92
C ARG A 514 22.14 -47.73 -15.54
N LYS A 515 23.04 -47.08 -16.29
CA LYS A 515 24.51 -47.09 -16.09
C LYS A 515 25.24 -46.11 -17.06
N PRO A 516 26.52 -45.76 -16.79
CA PRO A 516 27.12 -44.45 -17.05
C PRO A 516 28.23 -44.47 -18.12
N SER A 517 28.67 -43.29 -18.57
CA SER A 517 30.02 -43.15 -19.15
C SER A 517 30.61 -41.75 -18.91
N GLN A 518 31.70 -41.75 -18.14
CA GLN A 518 32.82 -40.80 -18.21
C GLN A 518 33.25 -40.50 -19.66
N ILE A 519 33.77 -39.30 -19.94
CA ILE A 519 35.18 -39.08 -20.35
C ILE A 519 35.44 -37.58 -20.64
N MET A 520 36.41 -37.09 -19.88
CA MET A 520 37.51 -36.13 -20.12
C MET A 520 37.40 -34.82 -20.89
N TRP A 521 38.02 -33.85 -20.20
CA TRP A 521 38.59 -32.57 -20.61
C TRP A 521 39.54 -32.63 -21.81
N GLY A 522 39.48 -31.60 -22.64
CA GLY A 522 40.51 -31.22 -23.60
C GLY A 522 40.62 -29.70 -23.70
N THR A 523 41.69 -29.16 -23.14
CA THR A 523 42.09 -27.75 -23.17
C THR A 523 42.68 -27.35 -24.53
N SER A 524 42.37 -26.15 -25.05
CA SER A 524 43.36 -25.35 -25.78
C SER A 524 43.08 -23.85 -25.74
N LYS A 525 44.09 -23.11 -25.30
CA LYS A 525 44.23 -21.65 -25.33
C LYS A 525 44.46 -21.13 -26.75
N SER A 526 44.02 -19.91 -27.05
CA SER A 526 44.85 -18.80 -27.63
C SER A 526 43.93 -17.65 -28.12
N LYS A 527 44.01 -16.46 -27.52
CA LYS A 527 44.74 -15.24 -27.97
C LYS A 527 43.90 -14.31 -28.87
N GLN A 528 43.75 -13.07 -28.39
CA GLN A 528 43.38 -11.86 -29.15
C GLN A 528 44.42 -11.50 -30.22
N PRO A 529 44.06 -10.66 -31.21
CA PRO A 529 44.40 -9.21 -31.19
C PRO A 529 43.21 -8.32 -31.67
N THR A 530 42.86 -7.21 -31.03
CA THR A 530 43.34 -5.81 -31.17
C THR A 530 43.19 -5.13 -32.55
N THR A 531 42.40 -4.05 -32.52
CA THR A 531 42.62 -2.67 -33.04
C THR A 531 42.32 -2.28 -34.49
N THR A 532 41.49 -1.22 -34.55
CA THR A 532 41.60 0.08 -35.24
C THR A 532 41.07 0.31 -36.67
N ASP A 533 40.27 1.38 -36.70
CA ASP A 533 40.15 2.45 -37.70
C ASP A 533 39.36 2.26 -39.00
N GLY A 534 38.44 3.22 -39.19
CA GLY A 534 38.38 3.98 -40.42
C GLY A 534 37.00 4.11 -41.07
N GLY A 535 36.45 5.34 -41.06
CA GLY A 535 35.99 5.95 -42.31
C GLY A 535 34.48 6.06 -42.53
N GLU A 536 34.03 7.32 -42.57
CA GLU A 536 32.73 7.84 -43.01
C GLU A 536 32.39 7.49 -44.47
N GLY A 537 31.09 7.51 -44.80
CA GLY A 537 30.64 7.46 -46.20
C GLY A 537 29.12 7.47 -46.34
N THR A 538 28.60 8.58 -46.81
CA THR A 538 27.20 9.00 -46.96
C THR A 538 26.45 8.37 -48.15
N ASP A 539 25.12 8.30 -47.96
CA ASP A 539 24.05 8.52 -48.96
C ASP A 539 23.53 7.39 -49.89
N PRO A 540 22.23 7.48 -50.27
CA PRO A 540 21.30 6.34 -50.37
C PRO A 540 20.96 5.98 -51.82
N PRO A 541 20.01 5.04 -52.04
CA PRO A 541 19.13 5.25 -53.19
C PRO A 541 17.65 4.95 -53.00
N GLN A 542 16.93 5.58 -53.93
CA GLN A 542 15.51 5.70 -54.17
C GLN A 542 14.78 4.44 -54.65
N GLU A 543 13.47 4.59 -54.60
CA GLU A 543 12.37 3.79 -55.15
C GLU A 543 12.57 3.22 -56.56
N GLY A 544 11.91 2.09 -56.80
CA GLY A 544 11.73 1.51 -58.13
C GLY A 544 10.60 0.47 -58.14
N THR A 545 9.38 0.95 -58.38
CA THR A 545 8.20 0.17 -58.77
C THR A 545 8.43 -0.67 -60.02
N THR A 546 7.86 -1.88 -60.10
CA THR A 546 6.99 -2.37 -61.19
C THR A 546 6.62 -3.85 -60.97
N GLY A 547 5.33 -4.14 -61.00
CA GLY A 547 4.82 -5.52 -60.93
C GLY A 547 4.65 -6.16 -62.30
N THR A 548 4.52 -7.48 -62.35
CA THR A 548 3.56 -8.14 -63.25
C THR A 548 3.27 -9.58 -62.80
N THR A 549 2.05 -9.98 -63.10
CA THR A 549 1.28 -11.16 -62.70
C THR A 549 1.64 -12.44 -63.45
N SER A 550 1.56 -13.59 -62.79
CA SER A 550 1.08 -14.82 -63.42
C SER A 550 0.39 -15.74 -62.40
N SER A 551 -0.79 -16.19 -62.78
CA SER A 551 -1.71 -17.04 -62.02
C SER A 551 -1.39 -18.52 -62.23
N SER A 552 -1.43 -19.31 -61.16
CA SER A 552 -1.73 -20.75 -61.24
C SER A 552 -2.47 -21.19 -59.98
N SER A 553 -3.50 -22.00 -60.20
CA SER A 553 -4.55 -22.35 -59.27
C SER A 553 -4.19 -23.50 -58.34
N SER A 554 -4.77 -23.42 -57.13
CA SER A 554 -5.23 -24.52 -56.28
C SER A 554 -4.19 -25.48 -55.69
N SER A 555 -3.81 -25.20 -54.44
CA SER A 555 -3.89 -26.16 -53.33
C SER A 555 -4.13 -25.37 -52.05
N ILE A 556 -5.24 -25.65 -51.36
CA ILE A 556 -5.56 -25.10 -50.05
C ILE A 556 -4.57 -25.70 -49.05
N THR A 557 -3.41 -25.08 -48.92
CA THR A 557 -2.58 -25.22 -47.73
C THR A 557 -3.16 -24.25 -46.72
N LEU A 558 -3.72 -24.79 -45.62
CA LEU A 558 -3.90 -24.03 -44.39
C LEU A 558 -2.58 -23.32 -44.10
N THR A 559 -2.49 -22.05 -44.47
CA THR A 559 -1.39 -21.20 -44.06
C THR A 559 -1.50 -21.16 -42.55
N SER A 560 -0.56 -21.83 -41.86
CA SER A 560 -0.38 -21.60 -40.44
C SER A 560 -0.14 -20.09 -40.32
N ARG A 561 -1.14 -19.34 -39.84
CA ARG A 561 -1.00 -17.90 -39.62
C ARG A 561 0.27 -17.74 -38.80
N SER A 562 1.28 -17.08 -39.38
CA SER A 562 2.53 -16.83 -38.69
C SER A 562 2.20 -16.12 -37.38
N ARG A 563 2.71 -16.64 -36.26
CA ARG A 563 2.50 -16.05 -34.94
C ARG A 563 2.71 -14.53 -35.01
N PRO A 564 1.75 -13.70 -34.52
CA PRO A 564 1.92 -12.25 -34.52
C PRO A 564 3.21 -11.84 -33.82
N SER A 565 3.88 -10.80 -34.30
CA SER A 565 5.23 -10.41 -33.84
C SER A 565 5.28 -10.03 -32.35
N HIS A 566 4.16 -9.61 -31.79
CA HIS A 566 4.01 -9.27 -30.37
C HIS A 566 3.77 -10.47 -29.46
N HIS A 567 3.52 -11.67 -30.00
CA HIS A 567 3.43 -12.90 -29.21
C HIS A 567 4.82 -13.51 -29.04
N ALA A 568 5.26 -13.67 -27.79
CA ALA A 568 6.54 -14.28 -27.43
C ALA A 568 6.47 -15.82 -27.37
N ASN A 569 5.27 -16.41 -27.41
CA ASN A 569 5.02 -17.86 -27.54
C ASN A 569 3.77 -18.14 -28.42
N ASP A 570 3.54 -19.41 -28.80
CA ASP A 570 2.42 -19.78 -29.68
C ASP A 570 1.06 -19.92 -28.96
N ASN A 571 1.06 -19.92 -27.63
CA ASN A 571 -0.13 -20.17 -26.80
C ASN A 571 -0.78 -18.89 -26.24
N LYS A 572 -0.46 -17.71 -26.80
CA LYS A 572 -1.02 -16.40 -26.43
C LYS A 572 -0.92 -16.06 -24.94
N SER A 573 0.14 -16.53 -24.27
CA SER A 573 0.35 -16.34 -22.82
C SER A 573 1.61 -15.55 -22.51
N SER A 574 2.36 -15.14 -23.52
CA SER A 574 3.54 -14.29 -23.36
C SER A 574 3.63 -13.29 -24.50
N PHE A 575 3.87 -12.03 -24.17
CA PHE A 575 3.88 -10.90 -25.09
C PHE A 575 5.22 -10.15 -25.05
N LYS A 576 5.57 -9.52 -26.17
CA LYS A 576 6.79 -8.70 -26.32
C LYS A 576 6.51 -7.50 -27.22
N ASN A 577 7.25 -6.42 -27.02
CA ASN A 577 7.22 -5.28 -27.93
C ASN A 577 8.04 -5.59 -29.19
N PRO A 578 7.46 -5.51 -30.41
CA PRO A 578 8.18 -5.84 -31.63
C PRO A 578 9.03 -4.68 -32.18
N TRP A 579 8.91 -3.45 -31.67
CA TRP A 579 9.53 -2.28 -32.29
C TRP A 579 10.90 -1.92 -31.68
N PRO A 580 11.88 -1.53 -32.52
CA PRO A 580 13.19 -1.06 -32.04
C PRO A 580 13.11 0.17 -31.12
N SER A 581 12.07 0.99 -31.25
CA SER A 581 11.81 2.14 -30.38
C SER A 581 11.57 1.75 -28.92
N ALA A 582 11.27 0.49 -28.62
CA ALA A 582 11.09 -0.02 -27.27
C ALA A 582 12.38 -0.63 -26.65
N SER A 583 13.49 -0.66 -27.41
CA SER A 583 14.77 -1.22 -26.93
C SER A 583 15.47 -0.36 -25.88
N VAL A 584 16.22 -0.98 -24.97
CA VAL A 584 16.95 -0.28 -23.90
C VAL A 584 18.04 0.64 -24.50
N PRO A 585 18.19 1.90 -24.06
CA PRO A 585 19.27 2.80 -24.54
C PRO A 585 20.67 2.24 -24.25
N LEU A 586 21.66 2.52 -25.09
CA LEU A 586 23.04 2.08 -24.86
C LEU A 586 23.69 2.87 -23.70
N LEU A 587 24.61 2.25 -22.97
CA LEU A 587 25.34 2.89 -21.87
C LEU A 587 26.08 4.17 -22.31
N SER A 588 26.61 4.19 -23.53
CA SER A 588 27.24 5.39 -24.13
C SER A 588 26.25 6.53 -24.33
N GLU A 589 25.00 6.24 -24.70
CA GLU A 589 23.92 7.21 -24.88
C GLU A 589 23.43 7.75 -23.52
N MET A 590 23.43 6.90 -22.48
CA MET A 590 23.14 7.33 -21.10
C MET A 590 24.23 8.24 -20.52
N ILE A 591 25.50 8.01 -20.83
CA ILE A 591 26.63 8.83 -20.36
C ILE A 591 26.69 10.19 -21.07
N ALA A 592 26.35 10.23 -22.37
CA ALA A 592 26.28 11.47 -23.15
C ALA A 592 25.12 12.40 -22.73
N GLY A 593 24.16 11.90 -21.95
CA GLY A 593 23.00 12.65 -21.42
C GLY A 593 23.25 13.42 -20.12
N GLY A 594 24.45 13.34 -19.52
CA GLY A 594 24.77 14.00 -18.24
C GLY A 594 24.19 13.29 -17.00
N LEU A 595 24.66 13.67 -15.80
CA LEU A 595 24.18 13.10 -14.53
C LEU A 595 22.67 13.34 -14.36
N PRO A 596 21.89 12.35 -13.84
CA PRO A 596 20.42 12.42 -13.77
C PRO A 596 19.90 13.32 -12.63
N ILE A 597 20.62 14.41 -12.32
CA ILE A 597 20.34 15.28 -11.16
C ILE A 597 20.36 16.74 -11.61
N GLY A 598 19.19 17.39 -11.59
CA GLY A 598 19.02 18.82 -11.85
C GLY A 598 18.63 19.61 -10.59
N LEU A 599 18.63 20.94 -10.68
CA LEU A 599 18.05 21.83 -9.67
C LEU A 599 16.57 22.14 -10.02
N PRO A 600 15.67 22.31 -9.04
CA PRO A 600 14.30 22.76 -9.30
C PRO A 600 14.30 24.15 -9.96
N HIS A 601 13.44 24.37 -10.96
CA HIS A 601 13.24 25.72 -11.49
C HIS A 601 12.55 26.58 -10.44
N ARG A 602 13.27 27.56 -9.91
CA ARG A 602 12.68 28.56 -9.02
C ARG A 602 11.65 29.38 -9.80
N HIS A 603 10.48 29.58 -9.20
CA HIS A 603 9.41 30.47 -9.69
C HIS A 603 8.59 29.97 -10.90
N LEU A 604 8.44 28.65 -11.10
CA LEU A 604 7.52 28.08 -12.11
C LEU A 604 6.09 28.66 -12.04
N HIS A 605 5.57 28.92 -10.84
CA HIS A 605 4.24 29.55 -10.66
C HIS A 605 4.11 30.97 -11.27
N LYS A 606 5.22 31.62 -11.62
CA LYS A 606 5.24 32.94 -12.28
C LYS A 606 5.42 32.84 -13.79
N HIS A 607 5.60 31.64 -14.34
CA HIS A 607 5.74 31.45 -15.78
C HIS A 607 4.41 31.81 -16.47
N PRO A 608 4.41 32.54 -17.59
CA PRO A 608 3.17 32.98 -18.25
C PRO A 608 2.28 31.81 -18.68
N LYS A 609 2.89 30.66 -18.99
CA LYS A 609 2.23 29.40 -19.40
C LYS A 609 1.87 28.48 -18.22
N ALA A 610 2.20 28.84 -16.98
CA ALA A 610 1.90 27.99 -15.82
C ALA A 610 0.43 28.11 -15.40
N ARG A 611 -0.23 26.97 -15.24
CA ARG A 611 -1.61 26.87 -14.76
C ARG A 611 -1.71 25.77 -13.71
N ALA A 612 -2.23 26.08 -12.51
CA ALA A 612 -2.49 25.06 -11.50
C ALA A 612 -3.69 24.18 -11.89
N LEU A 613 -3.54 22.86 -11.76
CA LEU A 613 -4.60 21.89 -12.03
C LEU A 613 -5.58 21.82 -10.85
N GLN A 614 -6.88 21.94 -11.15
CA GLN A 614 -7.95 21.90 -10.16
C GLN A 614 -8.74 20.58 -10.21
N VAL A 615 -9.43 20.28 -9.11
CA VAL A 615 -10.45 19.23 -9.08
C VAL A 615 -11.80 19.91 -9.01
N VAL A 616 -12.64 19.66 -10.02
CA VAL A 616 -13.99 20.18 -10.13
C VAL A 616 -14.99 19.03 -10.02
N ARG A 617 -16.17 19.32 -9.47
CA ARG A 617 -17.25 18.32 -9.48
C ARG A 617 -17.74 18.16 -10.92
N PRO A 618 -17.80 16.95 -11.49
CA PRO A 618 -18.26 16.77 -12.85
C PRO A 618 -19.72 17.20 -12.97
N ASP A 619 -19.99 18.05 -13.95
CA ASP A 619 -21.33 18.47 -14.30
C ASP A 619 -21.94 17.59 -15.39
N TRP A 620 -21.16 16.67 -15.96
CA TRP A 620 -21.56 15.77 -17.06
C TRP A 620 -22.14 16.53 -18.27
N GLY A 621 -21.69 17.78 -18.46
CA GLY A 621 -22.19 18.70 -19.48
C GLY A 621 -23.48 19.47 -19.12
N ALA A 622 -23.90 19.50 -17.84
CA ALA A 622 -25.14 20.15 -17.39
C ALA A 622 -25.00 21.65 -17.10
N ALA A 623 -23.83 22.16 -16.69
CA ALA A 623 -23.66 23.53 -16.22
C ALA A 623 -23.01 24.42 -17.28
N LYS A 624 -23.79 24.81 -18.30
CA LYS A 624 -23.34 25.55 -19.49
C LYS A 624 -22.24 24.79 -20.25
N LEU A 625 -22.47 24.55 -21.53
CA LEU A 625 -21.42 24.25 -22.50
C LEU A 625 -20.52 25.49 -22.68
N SER A 626 -19.84 25.94 -21.61
CA SER A 626 -19.17 27.24 -21.51
C SER A 626 -17.66 27.17 -21.67
N HIS A 627 -17.11 26.12 -22.28
CA HIS A 627 -15.70 26.10 -22.65
C HIS A 627 -15.49 25.24 -23.91
N GLU A 628 -15.54 25.84 -25.09
CA GLU A 628 -14.58 25.42 -26.13
C GLU A 628 -13.21 25.89 -25.63
N PHE A 629 -12.39 25.00 -25.04
CA PHE A 629 -10.95 25.18 -24.76
C PHE A 629 -10.46 26.62 -24.41
N SER A 630 -11.21 27.42 -23.64
CA SER A 630 -10.91 28.84 -23.48
C SER A 630 -11.31 29.37 -22.11
N LYS A 631 -10.32 29.79 -21.31
CA LYS A 631 -10.56 30.53 -20.08
C LYS A 631 -10.91 31.98 -20.42
N ASN A 632 -12.19 32.30 -20.59
CA ASN A 632 -12.66 33.62 -20.15
C ASN A 632 -14.14 33.63 -19.78
N LYS A 633 -14.40 34.18 -18.59
CA LYS A 633 -15.71 34.38 -17.98
C LYS A 633 -16.56 35.33 -18.82
N THR A 634 -17.40 34.77 -19.69
CA THR A 634 -18.74 35.30 -19.99
C THR A 634 -19.65 34.13 -20.37
N PRO A 635 -20.90 34.06 -19.90
CA PRO A 635 -21.80 32.98 -20.27
C PRO A 635 -22.12 33.05 -21.77
N CYS A 636 -21.59 32.12 -22.56
CA CYS A 636 -22.13 31.87 -23.89
C CYS A 636 -23.44 31.09 -23.69
N GLU A 637 -24.58 31.77 -23.87
CA GLU A 637 -25.87 31.10 -24.03
C GLU A 637 -25.85 30.26 -25.31
N GLY A 638 -26.27 28.99 -25.24
CA GLY A 638 -26.89 28.34 -26.42
C GLY A 638 -26.20 27.13 -27.06
N LEU A 639 -25.23 26.46 -26.44
CA LEU A 639 -24.80 25.14 -26.93
C LEU A 639 -25.78 24.07 -26.38
N LYS A 640 -26.27 23.18 -27.26
CA LYS A 640 -27.13 22.03 -26.90
C LYS A 640 -26.28 20.76 -26.85
N LYS A 641 -26.59 19.86 -25.91
CA LYS A 641 -25.92 18.55 -25.73
C LYS A 641 -26.15 17.58 -26.91
N GLU A 642 -27.22 17.81 -27.67
CA GLU A 642 -27.67 16.95 -28.77
C GLU A 642 -26.61 16.82 -29.87
N GLY A 643 -26.17 15.59 -30.14
CA GLY A 643 -25.29 15.25 -31.27
C GLY A 643 -23.79 15.49 -31.07
N LYS A 644 -23.35 15.86 -29.85
CA LYS A 644 -21.93 16.04 -29.53
C LYS A 644 -21.37 14.84 -28.75
N LEU A 645 -20.09 14.55 -29.00
CA LEU A 645 -19.32 13.59 -28.22
C LEU A 645 -18.78 14.29 -26.96
N LEU A 646 -19.07 13.75 -25.78
CA LEU A 646 -18.56 14.29 -24.52
C LEU A 646 -17.39 13.46 -24.00
N GLY A 647 -16.40 14.13 -23.41
CA GLY A 647 -15.30 13.50 -22.69
C GLY A 647 -14.99 14.22 -21.39
N THR A 648 -15.00 13.48 -20.29
CA THR A 648 -14.68 13.96 -18.94
C THR A 648 -13.40 13.27 -18.47
N TRP A 649 -12.39 14.05 -18.08
CA TRP A 649 -11.19 13.47 -17.47
C TRP A 649 -11.38 13.30 -15.96
N LEU A 650 -11.26 12.08 -15.44
CA LEU A 650 -11.51 11.76 -14.03
C LEU A 650 -10.22 11.73 -13.19
N GLY A 651 -9.07 12.02 -13.80
CA GLY A 651 -7.75 12.02 -13.18
C GLY A 651 -6.95 10.75 -13.52
N HIS A 652 -5.63 10.86 -13.52
CA HIS A 652 -4.70 9.83 -14.00
C HIS A 652 -5.10 9.36 -15.42
N ALA A 653 -5.25 8.07 -15.67
CA ALA A 653 -5.72 7.53 -16.94
C ALA A 653 -7.25 7.41 -17.04
N SER A 654 -8.00 7.68 -15.97
CA SER A 654 -9.45 7.53 -15.99
C SER A 654 -10.13 8.60 -16.82
N ALA A 655 -10.96 8.18 -17.77
CA ALA A 655 -11.79 9.05 -18.59
C ALA A 655 -13.18 8.45 -18.76
N TRP A 656 -14.20 9.30 -18.78
CA TRP A 656 -15.58 8.92 -19.05
C TRP A 656 -16.07 9.65 -20.30
N CYS A 657 -16.73 8.96 -21.21
CA CYS A 657 -17.22 9.52 -22.46
C CYS A 657 -18.70 9.23 -22.68
N GLU A 658 -19.40 10.17 -23.30
CA GLU A 658 -20.78 10.00 -23.75
C GLU A 658 -20.84 10.10 -25.27
N VAL A 659 -21.11 8.97 -25.92
CA VAL A 659 -21.22 8.84 -27.37
C VAL A 659 -22.69 9.01 -27.77
N PRO A 660 -23.05 10.02 -28.57
CA PRO A 660 -24.43 10.23 -28.99
C PRO A 660 -24.88 9.11 -29.93
N LEU A 661 -26.08 8.55 -29.71
CA LEU A 661 -26.69 7.56 -30.59
C LEU A 661 -27.86 8.19 -31.37
N VAL A 662 -28.20 7.61 -32.52
CA VAL A 662 -29.34 8.09 -33.32
C VAL A 662 -30.66 7.84 -32.56
N ALA A 663 -31.56 8.82 -32.56
CA ALA A 663 -32.89 8.68 -32.00
C ALA A 663 -33.78 7.84 -32.95
N GLY A 664 -34.41 6.77 -32.45
CA GLY A 664 -35.39 6.02 -33.22
C GLY A 664 -36.54 6.92 -33.71
N GLU A 665 -37.05 6.70 -34.92
CA GLU A 665 -38.08 7.56 -35.54
C GLU A 665 -39.31 7.75 -34.62
N GLY A 666 -39.54 8.99 -34.20
CA GLY A 666 -40.67 9.41 -33.37
C GLY A 666 -40.22 10.43 -32.32
N GLY A 667 -40.32 11.73 -32.64
CA GLY A 667 -39.78 12.88 -31.90
C GLY A 667 -40.33 13.16 -30.49
N GLN A 668 -40.50 12.12 -29.67
CA GLN A 668 -40.85 12.18 -28.25
C GLN A 668 -39.94 11.31 -27.35
N ALA A 669 -38.92 10.61 -27.90
CA ALA A 669 -37.97 9.84 -27.10
C ALA A 669 -36.78 10.69 -26.65
N GLU A 670 -36.39 10.56 -25.38
CA GLU A 670 -35.16 11.15 -24.81
C GLU A 670 -33.92 10.81 -25.67
N PRO A 671 -32.96 11.74 -25.83
CA PRO A 671 -31.74 11.48 -26.59
C PRO A 671 -30.97 10.29 -26.02
N ARG A 672 -30.69 9.30 -26.87
CA ARG A 672 -29.94 8.09 -26.49
C ARG A 672 -28.44 8.35 -26.63
N SER A 673 -27.66 7.88 -25.67
CA SER A 673 -26.19 7.95 -25.69
C SER A 673 -25.58 6.75 -24.99
N ALA A 674 -24.43 6.29 -25.47
CA ALA A 674 -23.65 5.22 -24.83
C ALA A 674 -22.53 5.81 -23.96
N LYS A 675 -22.35 5.24 -22.77
CA LYS A 675 -21.46 5.76 -21.73
C LYS A 675 -20.27 4.83 -21.55
N VAL A 676 -19.09 5.33 -21.91
CA VAL A 676 -17.85 4.53 -21.99
C VAL A 676 -16.86 5.01 -20.93
N LEU A 677 -16.33 4.10 -20.13
CA LEU A 677 -15.39 4.38 -19.05
C LEU A 677 -14.04 3.70 -19.35
N PHE A 678 -12.96 4.48 -19.36
CA PHE A 678 -11.60 4.00 -19.58
C PHE A 678 -10.83 3.97 -18.26
N ASP A 679 -10.09 2.89 -18.00
CA ASP A 679 -9.16 2.71 -16.87
C ASP A 679 -9.64 3.32 -15.53
N PRO A 680 -10.77 2.86 -14.95
CA PRO A 680 -11.36 3.50 -13.78
C PRO A 680 -10.50 3.37 -12.51
N ILE A 681 -10.12 4.52 -11.93
CA ILE A 681 -9.40 4.65 -10.65
C ILE A 681 -9.99 5.75 -9.76
N PHE A 682 -10.97 5.38 -8.94
CA PHE A 682 -11.62 6.26 -7.95
C PHE A 682 -10.91 6.25 -6.59
N SER A 683 -9.98 5.31 -6.39
CA SER A 683 -9.20 5.14 -5.15
C SER A 683 -8.35 6.35 -4.79
N GLY A 684 -8.21 6.60 -3.48
CA GLY A 684 -7.29 7.60 -2.92
C GLY A 684 -5.80 7.23 -3.01
N ARG A 685 -5.49 6.04 -3.52
CA ARG A 685 -4.14 5.51 -3.74
C ARG A 685 -4.12 4.67 -5.01
N ALA A 686 -2.99 4.64 -5.71
CA ALA A 686 -2.74 3.69 -6.79
C ALA A 686 -1.82 2.57 -6.26
N GLY A 687 -2.35 1.38 -5.91
CA GLY A 687 -1.54 0.26 -5.43
C GLY A 687 -2.36 -0.96 -4.94
N PRO A 688 -1.69 -2.08 -4.51
CA PRO A 688 -2.25 -3.46 -4.35
C PRO A 688 -3.56 -3.56 -3.59
N THR A 689 -3.75 -2.60 -2.72
CA THR A 689 -4.87 -2.44 -1.81
C THR A 689 -5.10 -0.94 -1.64
N ALA A 690 -6.26 -0.57 -1.10
CA ALA A 690 -6.57 0.80 -0.67
C ALA A 690 -5.56 1.41 0.35
N TYR A 691 -4.57 0.63 0.82
CA TYR A 691 -3.59 1.00 1.83
C TYR A 691 -2.14 1.09 1.31
N THR A 692 -1.87 0.70 0.06
CA THR A 692 -0.52 0.64 -0.54
C THR A 692 -0.42 1.51 -1.79
N GLY A 693 0.80 1.92 -2.15
CA GLY A 693 1.06 2.75 -3.34
C GLY A 693 0.92 4.27 -3.15
N PRO A 694 1.32 5.10 -4.14
CA PRO A 694 1.29 6.55 -4.07
C PRO A 694 -0.11 7.09 -3.72
N VAL A 695 -0.14 8.06 -2.81
CA VAL A 695 -1.37 8.78 -2.44
C VAL A 695 -1.74 9.71 -3.58
N ARG A 696 -3.03 9.74 -3.92
CA ARG A 696 -3.59 10.71 -4.87
C ARG A 696 -3.39 12.12 -4.29
N LEU A 697 -2.59 12.96 -4.95
CA LEU A 697 -2.37 14.34 -4.53
C LEU A 697 -3.66 15.17 -4.70
N LYS A 698 -4.37 14.93 -5.81
CA LYS A 698 -5.64 15.58 -6.15
C LYS A 698 -6.74 14.51 -6.08
N HIS A 699 -7.69 14.66 -5.16
CA HIS A 699 -8.75 13.66 -4.89
C HIS A 699 -9.61 13.34 -6.13
N SER A 700 -10.26 12.17 -6.15
CA SER A 700 -11.18 11.79 -7.23
C SER A 700 -12.35 12.77 -7.32
N PRO A 701 -12.72 13.26 -8.52
CA PRO A 701 -13.77 14.27 -8.67
C PRO A 701 -15.17 13.69 -8.39
N CYS A 702 -15.32 12.37 -8.49
CA CYS A 702 -16.53 11.61 -8.18
C CYS A 702 -16.19 10.19 -7.71
N GLN A 703 -17.19 9.45 -7.26
CA GLN A 703 -17.15 7.99 -7.07
C GLN A 703 -17.97 7.26 -8.15
N ALA A 704 -17.88 5.93 -8.20
CA ALA A 704 -18.55 5.12 -9.23
C ALA A 704 -20.09 5.25 -9.20
N ASP A 705 -20.69 5.46 -8.02
CA ASP A 705 -22.12 5.66 -7.81
C ASP A 705 -22.62 7.05 -8.25
N GLU A 706 -21.70 8.00 -8.47
CA GLU A 706 -22.00 9.34 -8.96
C GLU A 706 -21.90 9.46 -10.49
N LEU A 707 -21.52 8.38 -11.21
CA LEU A 707 -21.51 8.37 -12.67
C LEU A 707 -22.95 8.43 -13.22
N PRO A 708 -23.22 9.19 -14.29
CA PRO A 708 -24.55 9.26 -14.92
C PRO A 708 -24.94 7.94 -15.62
N GLY A 709 -23.98 7.02 -15.76
CA GLY A 709 -24.14 5.64 -16.19
C GLY A 709 -22.85 5.08 -16.78
N CYS A 710 -22.79 3.76 -16.94
CA CYS A 710 -21.64 3.07 -17.50
C CYS A 710 -22.10 1.82 -18.28
N ASP A 711 -21.91 1.86 -19.59
CA ASP A 711 -22.37 0.84 -20.53
C ASP A 711 -21.21 -0.06 -20.98
N ALA A 712 -20.00 0.50 -21.07
CA ALA A 712 -18.75 -0.21 -21.35
C ALA A 712 -17.60 0.29 -20.49
N VAL A 713 -16.76 -0.63 -20.00
CA VAL A 713 -15.47 -0.37 -19.35
C VAL A 713 -14.35 -0.93 -20.22
N LEU A 714 -13.34 -0.13 -20.51
CA LEU A 714 -12.17 -0.52 -21.30
C LEU A 714 -10.91 -0.40 -20.42
N ILE A 715 -10.15 -1.50 -20.34
CA ILE A 715 -8.92 -1.59 -19.55
C ILE A 715 -7.73 -1.63 -20.49
N SER A 716 -6.81 -0.68 -20.39
CA SER A 716 -5.63 -0.59 -21.25
C SER A 716 -4.58 -1.63 -20.91
N HIS A 717 -4.34 -1.88 -19.62
CA HIS A 717 -3.39 -2.90 -19.16
C HIS A 717 -3.54 -3.18 -17.67
N ASN A 718 -2.69 -4.09 -17.19
CA ASN A 718 -2.50 -4.39 -15.79
C ASN A 718 -1.02 -4.17 -15.42
N HIS A 719 -0.75 -3.69 -14.21
CA HIS A 719 0.59 -3.53 -13.64
C HIS A 719 0.95 -4.63 -12.61
N ALA A 720 1.67 -5.69 -13.02
CA ALA A 720 2.17 -6.71 -12.10
C ALA A 720 3.58 -6.35 -11.58
N ASP A 721 3.68 -5.72 -10.40
CA ASP A 721 4.91 -5.81 -9.58
C ASP A 721 4.73 -7.03 -8.64
N LEU A 722 5.17 -8.19 -9.11
CA LEU A 722 4.89 -9.47 -8.46
C LEU A 722 5.79 -9.69 -7.24
N LEU A 723 5.35 -9.21 -6.08
CA LEU A 723 5.79 -9.65 -4.75
C LEU A 723 4.61 -9.46 -3.78
N ILE A 724 3.64 -10.37 -3.87
CA ILE A 724 2.74 -10.93 -2.84
C ILE A 724 1.60 -11.64 -3.59
N SER A 725 1.39 -12.91 -3.28
CA SER A 725 0.43 -13.80 -3.94
C SER A 725 -1.03 -13.46 -3.63
N TYR A 726 -1.91 -13.65 -4.64
CA TYR A 726 -3.38 -13.67 -4.58
C TYR A 726 -4.06 -12.38 -4.08
N ASP A 727 -4.02 -11.34 -4.92
CA ASP A 727 -5.05 -10.30 -5.16
C ASP A 727 -4.34 -9.05 -5.71
N GLY A 728 -4.51 -8.77 -7.00
CA GLY A 728 -3.71 -7.78 -7.75
C GLY A 728 -4.22 -6.35 -7.63
N SER A 729 -3.32 -5.36 -7.65
CA SER A 729 -3.69 -4.01 -8.11
C SER A 729 -2.93 -3.62 -9.34
N TYR A 730 -3.53 -2.67 -10.02
CA TYR A 730 -3.02 -2.06 -11.20
C TYR A 730 -3.36 -0.57 -11.15
N ASP A 731 -2.41 0.31 -11.45
CA ASP A 731 -2.61 1.75 -11.66
C ASP A 731 -3.64 2.06 -12.77
N HIS A 732 -3.88 1.11 -13.67
CA HIS A 732 -4.94 1.14 -14.70
C HIS A 732 -6.10 0.13 -14.49
N LEU A 733 -6.05 -0.68 -13.43
CA LEU A 733 -7.07 -1.68 -13.09
C LEU A 733 -7.26 -1.74 -11.56
N ASP A 734 -7.99 -0.77 -11.03
CA ASP A 734 -8.26 -0.64 -9.59
C ASP A 734 -9.40 -1.56 -9.15
N LEU A 735 -9.09 -2.54 -8.29
CA LEU A 735 -10.06 -3.55 -7.82
C LEU A 735 -11.32 -2.91 -7.23
N SER A 736 -11.17 -1.90 -6.38
CA SER A 736 -12.30 -1.29 -5.67
C SER A 736 -13.23 -0.52 -6.62
N SER A 737 -12.64 0.14 -7.63
CA SER A 737 -13.35 0.87 -8.67
C SER A 737 -14.13 -0.11 -9.54
N ILE A 738 -13.50 -1.21 -9.96
CA ILE A 738 -14.17 -2.25 -10.75
C ILE A 738 -15.29 -2.94 -9.98
N GLN A 739 -15.07 -3.31 -8.72
CA GLN A 739 -16.13 -3.89 -7.88
C GLN A 739 -17.32 -2.94 -7.75
N SER A 740 -17.05 -1.65 -7.51
CA SER A 740 -18.11 -0.64 -7.41
C SER A 740 -18.87 -0.48 -8.74
N VAL A 741 -18.19 -0.54 -9.88
CA VAL A 741 -18.84 -0.48 -11.20
C VAL A 741 -19.65 -1.75 -11.49
N ILE A 742 -19.16 -2.95 -11.12
CA ILE A 742 -19.91 -4.22 -11.26
C ILE A 742 -21.20 -4.17 -10.42
N GLU A 743 -21.11 -3.69 -9.18
CA GLU A 743 -22.26 -3.58 -8.29
C GLU A 743 -23.28 -2.55 -8.79
N GLN A 744 -22.83 -1.40 -9.27
CA GLN A 744 -23.69 -0.29 -9.68
C GLN A 744 -24.28 -0.47 -11.09
N TYR A 745 -23.51 -1.04 -12.02
CA TYR A 745 -23.87 -1.18 -13.44
C TYR A 745 -23.77 -2.65 -13.90
N PRO A 746 -24.67 -3.53 -13.44
CA PRO A 746 -24.59 -4.97 -13.71
C PRO A 746 -24.76 -5.36 -15.19
N LYS A 747 -25.21 -4.43 -16.04
CA LYS A 747 -25.33 -4.61 -17.50
C LYS A 747 -24.07 -4.19 -18.29
N CYS A 748 -23.07 -3.63 -17.61
CA CYS A 748 -21.87 -3.09 -18.23
C CYS A 748 -21.04 -4.19 -18.92
N HIS A 749 -20.46 -3.87 -20.08
CA HIS A 749 -19.51 -4.73 -20.80
C HIS A 749 -18.07 -4.36 -20.44
N TYR A 750 -17.21 -5.36 -20.25
CA TYR A 750 -15.80 -5.18 -19.90
C TYR A 750 -14.92 -5.64 -21.06
N PHE A 751 -14.13 -4.72 -21.62
CA PHE A 751 -13.16 -4.98 -22.68
C PHE A 751 -11.76 -4.96 -22.09
N VAL A 752 -11.05 -6.06 -22.23
CA VAL A 752 -9.76 -6.28 -21.57
C VAL A 752 -8.77 -6.91 -22.54
N PRO A 753 -7.47 -6.57 -22.47
CA PRO A 753 -6.47 -7.20 -23.30
C PRO A 753 -6.18 -8.63 -22.80
N LEU A 754 -5.61 -9.45 -23.67
CA LEU A 754 -5.22 -10.84 -23.38
C LEU A 754 -4.49 -10.96 -22.02
N GLY A 755 -4.91 -11.94 -21.22
CA GLY A 755 -4.35 -12.24 -19.90
C GLY A 755 -5.15 -11.69 -18.72
N ASN A 756 -6.14 -10.82 -18.96
CA ASN A 756 -6.92 -10.17 -17.89
C ASN A 756 -8.31 -10.77 -17.68
N ARG A 757 -8.81 -11.63 -18.57
CA ARG A 757 -10.18 -12.17 -18.47
C ARG A 757 -10.43 -12.90 -17.17
N LYS A 758 -9.47 -13.75 -16.76
CA LYS A 758 -9.59 -14.53 -15.53
C LYS A 758 -9.79 -13.64 -14.31
N TRP A 759 -9.04 -12.54 -14.22
CA TRP A 759 -9.14 -11.60 -13.11
C TRP A 759 -10.55 -11.00 -13.01
N PHE A 760 -11.14 -10.57 -14.14
CA PHE A 760 -12.51 -10.02 -14.16
C PHE A 760 -13.57 -11.02 -13.72
N LEU A 761 -13.45 -12.28 -14.15
CA LEU A 761 -14.37 -13.34 -13.73
C LEU A 761 -14.24 -13.62 -12.22
N ASP A 762 -13.01 -13.65 -11.71
CA ASP A 762 -12.75 -13.87 -10.28
C ASP A 762 -13.27 -12.69 -9.41
N THR A 763 -13.31 -11.46 -9.96
CA THR A 763 -13.86 -10.25 -9.32
C THR A 763 -15.40 -10.19 -9.35
N GLY A 764 -16.07 -11.11 -10.05
CA GLY A 764 -17.53 -11.20 -10.12
C GLY A 764 -18.17 -10.58 -11.36
N ALA A 765 -17.41 -10.21 -12.38
CA ALA A 765 -17.97 -9.74 -13.65
C ALA A 765 -18.67 -10.90 -14.40
N PRO A 766 -19.85 -10.68 -15.01
CA PRO A 766 -20.56 -11.74 -15.74
C PRO A 766 -19.76 -12.26 -16.95
N GLN A 767 -19.69 -13.58 -17.10
CA GLN A 767 -18.84 -14.22 -18.12
C GLN A 767 -19.18 -13.82 -19.56
N ASP A 768 -20.46 -13.57 -19.86
CA ASP A 768 -20.98 -13.10 -21.14
C ASP A 768 -20.65 -11.63 -21.44
N ARG A 769 -20.22 -10.88 -20.42
CA ARG A 769 -19.93 -9.44 -20.50
C ARG A 769 -18.45 -9.12 -20.51
N VAL A 770 -17.55 -10.10 -20.30
CA VAL A 770 -16.09 -9.91 -20.34
C VAL A 770 -15.53 -10.34 -21.69
N HIS A 771 -15.01 -9.37 -22.46
CA HIS A 771 -14.47 -9.52 -23.81
C HIS A 771 -12.96 -9.36 -23.77
N GLU A 772 -12.25 -10.47 -23.94
CA GLU A 772 -10.78 -10.50 -23.98
C GLU A 772 -10.28 -10.38 -25.42
N MET A 773 -9.38 -9.42 -25.69
CA MET A 773 -9.03 -9.00 -27.04
C MET A 773 -7.51 -8.91 -27.26
N ASP A 774 -7.05 -9.35 -28.43
CA ASP A 774 -5.68 -9.19 -28.92
C ASP A 774 -5.54 -7.87 -29.69
N TRP A 775 -4.30 -7.45 -29.98
CA TRP A 775 -4.09 -6.29 -30.85
C TRP A 775 -4.75 -6.48 -32.21
N TRP A 776 -5.47 -5.45 -32.62
CA TRP A 776 -6.28 -5.34 -33.84
C TRP A 776 -7.56 -6.17 -33.85
N ASP A 777 -7.90 -6.87 -32.77
CA ASP A 777 -9.23 -7.46 -32.63
C ASP A 777 -10.26 -6.35 -32.49
N GLU A 778 -11.41 -6.55 -33.14
CA GLU A 778 -12.55 -5.64 -33.13
C GLU A 778 -13.80 -6.38 -32.63
N LYS A 779 -14.65 -5.66 -31.90
CA LYS A 779 -15.94 -6.18 -31.48
C LYS A 779 -17.01 -5.11 -31.62
N GLU A 780 -18.04 -5.44 -32.38
CA GLU A 780 -19.16 -4.55 -32.67
C GLU A 780 -20.38 -4.96 -31.83
N PHE A 781 -21.09 -3.96 -31.30
CA PHE A 781 -22.29 -4.12 -30.51
C PHE A 781 -23.41 -3.26 -31.07
N CYS A 782 -24.60 -3.85 -31.10
CA CYS A 782 -25.82 -3.08 -31.27
C CYS A 782 -26.25 -2.52 -29.90
N PRO A 783 -26.81 -1.31 -29.84
CA PRO A 783 -27.31 -0.71 -28.59
C PRO A 783 -28.20 -1.65 -27.77
N GLU A 784 -28.97 -2.52 -28.44
CA GLU A 784 -29.83 -3.52 -27.82
C GLU A 784 -29.07 -4.50 -26.92
N GLU A 785 -27.87 -4.89 -27.33
CA GLU A 785 -27.05 -5.86 -26.59
C GLU A 785 -26.51 -5.26 -25.29
N ILE A 786 -26.41 -3.93 -25.24
CA ILE A 786 -25.97 -3.14 -24.09
C ILE A 786 -27.16 -2.67 -23.23
N GLY A 787 -28.38 -3.14 -23.55
CA GLY A 787 -29.56 -2.96 -22.70
C GLY A 787 -30.46 -1.79 -23.08
N TYR A 788 -30.30 -1.22 -24.27
CA TYR A 788 -31.27 -0.29 -24.86
C TYR A 788 -32.45 -1.06 -25.47
N GLU A 789 -33.64 -0.46 -25.48
CA GLU A 789 -34.80 -1.08 -26.15
C GLU A 789 -34.57 -1.12 -27.66
N ALA A 790 -34.81 -2.30 -28.26
CA ALA A 790 -34.71 -2.52 -29.70
C ALA A 790 -35.43 -1.45 -30.50
N ASP A 791 -34.75 -0.93 -31.51
CA ASP A 791 -35.38 -0.04 -32.47
C ASP A 791 -36.58 -0.77 -33.10
N ARG A 792 -37.71 -0.08 -33.21
CA ARG A 792 -38.95 -0.68 -33.72
C ARG A 792 -38.68 -1.26 -35.12
N PRO A 793 -39.27 -2.44 -35.47
CA PRO A 793 -39.14 -2.98 -36.81
C PRO A 793 -39.60 -1.92 -37.84
N GLY A 794 -38.66 -1.44 -38.66
CA GLY A 794 -38.88 -0.34 -39.61
C GLY A 794 -38.00 0.91 -39.42
N ALA A 795 -37.11 0.96 -38.43
CA ALA A 795 -36.17 2.09 -38.26
C ALA A 795 -35.27 2.29 -39.49
N LYS A 796 -35.22 3.52 -40.01
CA LYS A 796 -34.43 3.87 -41.21
C LYS A 796 -32.92 3.92 -40.94
N GLU A 797 -32.54 4.14 -39.68
CA GLU A 797 -31.15 4.24 -39.24
C GLU A 797 -30.95 3.40 -37.97
N THR A 798 -29.84 2.66 -37.89
CA THR A 798 -29.45 1.89 -36.69
C THR A 798 -28.02 2.24 -36.29
N SER A 799 -27.78 2.40 -34.99
CA SER A 799 -26.44 2.70 -34.45
C SER A 799 -25.69 1.41 -34.13
N ARG A 800 -24.36 1.40 -34.33
CA ARG A 800 -23.46 0.33 -33.90
C ARG A 800 -22.19 0.91 -33.30
N LEU A 801 -21.73 0.32 -32.19
CA LEU A 801 -20.48 0.72 -31.54
C LEU A 801 -19.44 -0.37 -31.77
N ARG A 802 -18.27 0.02 -32.28
CA ARG A 802 -17.14 -0.87 -32.47
C ARG A 802 -16.03 -0.51 -31.51
N PHE A 803 -15.59 -1.49 -30.74
CA PHE A 803 -14.47 -1.40 -29.83
C PHE A 803 -13.30 -2.18 -30.42
N THR A 804 -12.14 -1.53 -30.53
CA THR A 804 -10.94 -2.13 -31.12
C THR A 804 -9.78 -2.02 -30.15
N CYS A 805 -9.15 -3.15 -29.86
CA CYS A 805 -7.91 -3.21 -29.07
C CYS A 805 -6.74 -2.85 -29.99
N VAL A 806 -6.01 -1.77 -29.71
CA VAL A 806 -4.93 -1.29 -30.58
C VAL A 806 -3.58 -1.32 -29.86
N PRO A 807 -2.46 -1.40 -30.59
CA PRO A 807 -1.17 -1.52 -29.93
C PRO A 807 -0.73 -0.30 -29.12
N SER A 808 0.07 -0.54 -28.09
CA SER A 808 0.78 0.49 -27.32
C SER A 808 2.29 0.22 -27.29
N GLN A 809 3.10 1.26 -27.21
CA GLN A 809 4.55 1.12 -27.07
C GLN A 809 4.92 0.98 -25.60
N HIS A 810 4.84 -0.25 -25.09
CA HIS A 810 5.33 -0.60 -23.77
C HIS A 810 6.03 -1.97 -23.78
N ASN A 811 6.93 -2.22 -22.83
CA ASN A 811 7.64 -3.50 -22.70
C ASN A 811 6.92 -4.40 -21.68
N SER A 812 6.03 -5.28 -22.14
CA SER A 812 5.43 -6.32 -21.29
C SER A 812 6.45 -7.38 -20.84
N GLY A 813 7.51 -7.65 -21.63
CA GLY A 813 8.81 -8.18 -21.14
C GLY A 813 9.35 -9.47 -21.79
N LYS A 814 10.46 -9.34 -22.54
CA LYS A 814 11.68 -10.19 -22.60
C LYS A 814 12.53 -9.78 -23.83
N CYS A 815 13.69 -9.17 -23.63
CA CYS A 815 14.77 -9.19 -24.63
C CYS A 815 15.67 -10.39 -24.31
N ARG A 816 15.83 -11.32 -25.26
CA ARG A 816 16.56 -12.58 -25.04
C ARG A 816 17.99 -12.61 -25.59
N ASP A 817 18.46 -11.53 -26.21
CA ASP A 817 19.63 -11.58 -27.11
C ASP A 817 20.76 -10.57 -26.80
N SER A 818 20.91 -10.08 -25.56
CA SER A 818 22.07 -9.24 -25.18
C SER A 818 22.66 -9.69 -23.84
N GLU A 819 23.96 -10.02 -23.85
CA GLU A 819 24.73 -10.52 -22.71
C GLU A 819 25.03 -9.46 -21.62
N TRP A 820 24.42 -8.28 -21.73
CA TRP A 820 24.53 -7.17 -20.79
C TRP A 820 23.24 -6.35 -20.80
N ASP A 821 22.26 -6.70 -19.99
CA ASP A 821 21.10 -5.82 -19.75
C ASP A 821 20.85 -5.61 -18.25
N CYS A 822 21.04 -4.37 -17.87
CA CYS A 822 21.07 -3.85 -16.51
C CYS A 822 19.82 -2.98 -16.31
N ILE A 823 19.29 -2.95 -15.07
CA ILE A 823 18.36 -1.97 -14.50
C ILE A 823 16.83 -2.28 -14.66
N ARG A 824 16.21 -2.62 -13.51
CA ARG A 824 14.77 -2.56 -13.11
C ARG A 824 13.81 -3.75 -13.34
N ARG A 825 13.14 -4.07 -12.21
CA ARG A 825 11.77 -4.59 -11.97
C ARG A 825 11.43 -6.08 -12.27
N ALA A 826 10.91 -6.73 -11.23
CA ALA A 826 10.21 -8.02 -11.10
C ALA A 826 10.46 -9.13 -12.15
N ALA A 827 11.41 -10.02 -11.88
CA ALA A 827 11.48 -11.33 -12.52
C ALA A 827 10.52 -12.28 -11.80
N LEU A 828 9.33 -12.50 -12.39
CA LEU A 828 8.60 -13.79 -12.46
C LEU A 828 7.27 -13.72 -13.24
N ASP A 829 6.82 -12.56 -13.73
CA ASP A 829 5.58 -12.45 -14.56
C ASP A 829 5.68 -11.43 -15.71
N GLN A 830 6.89 -11.08 -16.12
CA GLN A 830 7.12 -10.25 -17.29
C GLN A 830 6.60 -10.97 -18.54
N GLY A 831 5.56 -10.38 -19.14
CA GLY A 831 5.02 -10.72 -20.44
C GLY A 831 3.70 -11.45 -20.40
N SER A 832 3.08 -11.74 -19.25
CA SER A 832 1.88 -12.59 -19.19
C SER A 832 0.57 -11.92 -19.61
N THR A 833 0.52 -10.59 -19.62
CA THR A 833 -0.63 -9.79 -20.07
C THR A 833 -0.25 -8.82 -21.16
N LEU A 834 -1.17 -8.62 -22.10
CA LEU A 834 -1.02 -7.68 -23.20
C LEU A 834 -1.38 -6.27 -22.72
N TRP A 835 -0.59 -5.29 -23.14
CA TRP A 835 -0.87 -3.87 -22.92
C TRP A 835 -1.38 -3.28 -24.24
N CYS A 836 -2.38 -2.41 -24.18
CA CYS A 836 -3.01 -1.85 -25.37
C CYS A 836 -3.49 -0.41 -25.16
N GLY A 837 -3.86 0.24 -26.25
CA GLY A 837 -4.81 1.34 -26.26
C GLY A 837 -6.17 0.86 -26.80
N TRP A 838 -7.13 1.78 -26.87
CA TRP A 838 -8.49 1.48 -27.31
C TRP A 838 -8.98 2.49 -28.34
N VAL A 839 -9.69 1.99 -29.34
CA VAL A 839 -10.46 2.78 -30.30
C VAL A 839 -11.94 2.46 -30.14
N VAL A 840 -12.77 3.49 -30.08
CA VAL A 840 -14.24 3.38 -30.04
C VAL A 840 -14.83 4.14 -31.22
N GLU A 841 -15.47 3.43 -32.14
CA GLU A 841 -16.12 4.01 -33.31
C GLU A 841 -17.63 3.84 -33.23
N HIS A 842 -18.36 4.89 -33.62
CA HIS A 842 -19.81 4.85 -33.78
C HIS A 842 -20.17 4.84 -35.26
N PHE A 843 -20.86 3.80 -35.71
CA PHE A 843 -21.38 3.67 -37.06
C PHE A 843 -22.90 3.82 -37.06
N VAL A 844 -23.42 4.46 -38.09
CA VAL A 844 -24.85 4.56 -38.37
C VAL A 844 -25.11 3.90 -39.71
N HIS A 845 -25.93 2.86 -39.67
CA HIS A 845 -26.36 2.10 -40.84
C HIS A 845 -27.71 2.64 -41.28
N SER A 846 -27.78 3.18 -42.50
CA SER A 846 -28.98 3.76 -43.08
C SER A 846 -29.42 2.97 -44.32
N LEU A 847 -30.73 2.71 -44.43
CA LEU A 847 -31.32 2.08 -45.62
C LEU A 847 -31.63 3.15 -46.67
N ALA A 848 -30.90 3.16 -47.79
CA ALA A 848 -31.20 4.07 -48.90
C ALA A 848 -32.32 3.49 -49.78
N SER A 849 -33.48 4.15 -49.87
CA SER A 849 -34.48 3.82 -50.89
C SER A 849 -34.17 4.57 -52.19
N LYS A 850 -33.92 3.84 -53.29
CA LYS A 850 -34.16 4.34 -54.65
C LYS A 850 -34.77 3.24 -55.52
N ASP A 851 -35.65 3.68 -56.40
CA ASP A 851 -36.44 2.88 -57.34
C ASP A 851 -35.63 1.78 -58.04
N GLY A 852 -36.06 0.53 -57.87
CA GLY A 852 -35.52 -0.63 -58.59
C GLY A 852 -34.68 -1.60 -57.74
N ASP A 853 -35.36 -2.56 -57.11
CA ASP A 853 -34.95 -3.92 -56.70
C ASP A 853 -33.57 -4.20 -56.05
N LYS A 854 -32.81 -3.19 -55.59
CA LYS A 854 -31.63 -3.38 -54.74
C LYS A 854 -31.54 -2.29 -53.67
N SER A 855 -31.88 -2.63 -52.42
CA SER A 855 -31.59 -1.79 -51.26
C SER A 855 -30.07 -1.72 -51.04
N THR A 856 -29.47 -0.54 -51.12
CA THR A 856 -28.08 -0.31 -50.71
C THR A 856 -28.04 0.21 -49.27
N GLU A 857 -27.29 -0.50 -48.42
CA GLU A 857 -27.01 -0.08 -47.05
C GLU A 857 -25.87 0.95 -47.08
N ARG A 858 -26.09 2.11 -46.46
CA ARG A 858 -25.08 3.17 -46.35
C ARG A 858 -24.60 3.25 -44.90
N ILE A 859 -23.30 3.04 -44.70
CA ILE A 859 -22.65 3.12 -43.39
C ILE A 859 -21.97 4.47 -43.25
N THR A 860 -22.24 5.19 -42.16
CA THR A 860 -21.61 6.47 -41.85
C THR A 860 -20.99 6.39 -40.47
N ARG A 861 -19.70 6.71 -40.35
CA ARG A 861 -19.06 6.88 -39.04
C ARG A 861 -19.44 8.24 -38.47
N LYS A 862 -19.99 8.21 -37.26
CA LYS A 862 -20.57 9.31 -36.47
C LYS A 862 -19.83 9.45 -35.12
N GLY A 863 -18.52 9.21 -35.13
CA GLY A 863 -17.67 9.44 -33.97
C GLY A 863 -16.54 8.44 -33.87
N ALA A 864 -15.36 8.91 -33.49
CA ALA A 864 -14.22 8.06 -33.17
C ALA A 864 -13.43 8.62 -31.96
N ILE A 865 -13.27 7.78 -30.94
CA ILE A 865 -12.46 8.06 -29.74
C ILE A 865 -11.20 7.22 -29.79
N TYR A 866 -10.06 7.81 -29.41
CA TYR A 866 -8.83 7.07 -29.15
C TYR A 866 -8.36 7.26 -27.70
N HIS A 867 -8.13 6.17 -26.98
CA HIS A 867 -7.50 6.18 -25.67
C HIS A 867 -6.16 5.47 -25.76
N ALA A 868 -5.06 6.21 -25.62
CA ALA A 868 -3.72 5.66 -25.84
C ALA A 868 -3.24 4.72 -24.72
N GLY A 869 -3.92 4.71 -23.56
CA GLY A 869 -3.47 3.99 -22.38
C GLY A 869 -2.18 4.58 -21.82
N ASP A 870 -1.35 3.76 -21.16
CA ASP A 870 0.02 4.14 -20.83
C ASP A 870 0.98 3.65 -21.91
N THR A 871 1.74 4.57 -22.49
CA THR A 871 2.56 4.28 -23.66
C THR A 871 3.75 5.21 -23.79
N GLY A 872 4.87 4.67 -24.27
CA GLY A 872 5.98 5.41 -24.86
C GLY A 872 5.70 5.83 -26.32
N TYR A 873 6.70 6.46 -26.94
CA TYR A 873 6.66 6.85 -28.37
C TYR A 873 8.00 6.67 -29.10
N ARG A 874 9.14 6.86 -28.41
CA ARG A 874 10.49 6.77 -29.00
C ARG A 874 11.48 6.21 -28.01
N ARG A 875 12.66 5.75 -28.48
CA ARG A 875 13.66 5.09 -27.61
C ARG A 875 14.18 5.98 -26.46
N HIS A 876 14.51 7.22 -26.80
CA HIS A 876 14.92 8.29 -25.88
C HIS A 876 14.62 9.64 -26.55
N LYS A 877 14.59 10.76 -25.79
CA LYS A 877 14.13 12.08 -26.27
C LYS A 877 14.75 12.55 -27.61
N LYS A 878 16.02 12.25 -27.84
CA LYS A 878 16.77 12.62 -29.06
C LYS A 878 16.71 11.58 -30.19
N SER A 879 16.07 10.44 -29.95
CA SER A 879 15.99 9.37 -30.95
C SER A 879 15.09 9.79 -32.10
N LYS A 880 15.54 9.50 -33.32
CA LYS A 880 14.69 9.57 -34.53
C LYS A 880 13.85 8.30 -34.71
N VAL A 881 14.10 7.25 -33.94
CA VAL A 881 13.37 5.98 -34.02
C VAL A 881 12.11 6.06 -33.15
N VAL A 882 10.96 6.10 -33.79
CA VAL A 882 9.62 6.17 -33.18
C VAL A 882 8.85 4.86 -33.39
N CYS A 883 7.79 4.62 -32.61
CA CYS A 883 6.93 3.46 -32.84
C CYS A 883 6.00 3.70 -34.04
N PRO A 884 6.03 2.83 -35.06
CA PRO A 884 5.19 2.98 -36.25
C PRO A 884 3.71 2.65 -36.00
N ALA A 885 3.35 2.05 -34.86
CA ALA A 885 1.97 1.64 -34.58
C ALA A 885 1.01 2.84 -34.52
N PHE A 886 1.45 4.00 -34.04
CA PHE A 886 0.59 5.19 -33.96
C PHE A 886 0.21 5.71 -35.35
N GLU A 887 1.16 5.73 -36.28
CA GLU A 887 0.89 6.08 -37.67
C GLU A 887 -0.04 5.05 -38.34
N GLU A 888 0.12 3.76 -38.03
CA GLU A 888 -0.78 2.69 -38.50
C GLU A 888 -2.20 2.86 -37.94
N ILE A 889 -2.33 3.17 -36.65
CA ILE A 889 -3.62 3.48 -36.00
C ILE A 889 -4.28 4.69 -36.69
N GLY A 890 -3.52 5.77 -36.93
CA GLY A 890 -4.02 6.95 -37.62
C GLY A 890 -4.41 6.71 -39.08
N LYS A 891 -3.71 5.81 -39.78
CA LYS A 891 -4.08 5.39 -41.14
C LYS A 891 -5.34 4.53 -41.17
N LYS A 892 -5.53 3.66 -40.17
CA LYS A 892 -6.64 2.69 -40.14
C LYS A 892 -7.94 3.30 -39.59
N PHE A 893 -7.83 4.12 -38.55
CA PHE A 893 -8.99 4.62 -37.79
C PHE A 893 -9.07 6.16 -37.77
N GLY A 894 -7.97 6.86 -38.03
CA GLY A 894 -7.97 8.32 -38.06
C GLY A 894 -8.81 8.90 -39.21
N PRO A 895 -9.25 10.17 -39.12
CA PRO A 895 -9.03 11.06 -37.99
C PRO A 895 -9.96 10.75 -36.80
N PHE A 896 -9.45 10.93 -35.58
CA PHE A 896 -10.24 10.79 -34.35
C PHE A 896 -10.86 12.13 -33.94
N ASP A 897 -12.11 12.11 -33.46
CA ASP A 897 -12.80 13.33 -32.99
C ASP A 897 -12.31 13.75 -31.61
N LEU A 898 -12.01 12.78 -30.74
CA LEU A 898 -11.46 12.98 -29.39
C LEU A 898 -10.41 11.92 -29.05
N SER A 899 -9.26 12.34 -28.52
CA SER A 899 -8.26 11.42 -28.00
C SER A 899 -7.81 11.74 -26.58
N PHE A 900 -7.55 10.72 -25.77
CA PHE A 900 -6.90 10.82 -24.46
C PHE A 900 -5.48 10.28 -24.59
N ILE A 901 -4.50 11.17 -24.44
CA ILE A 901 -3.09 10.86 -24.68
C ILE A 901 -2.29 11.15 -23.40
N PRO A 902 -1.50 10.19 -22.88
CA PRO A 902 -0.73 10.39 -21.65
C PRO A 902 0.36 11.44 -21.87
N ILE A 903 0.48 12.38 -20.94
CA ILE A 903 1.54 13.41 -20.92
C ILE A 903 2.40 13.24 -19.67
N TRP A 904 3.23 12.21 -19.67
CA TRP A 904 3.98 11.86 -18.47
C TRP A 904 5.10 12.85 -18.18
N ARG A 905 5.13 13.36 -16.94
CA ARG A 905 6.18 14.25 -16.43
C ARG A 905 6.36 13.99 -14.94
N GLY A 906 7.34 13.14 -14.63
CA GLY A 906 7.76 12.90 -13.25
C GLY A 906 6.85 11.95 -12.47
N GLY A 907 7.38 10.76 -12.22
CA GLY A 907 7.23 10.07 -10.95
C GLY A 907 8.54 10.24 -10.20
N SER A 908 8.89 11.48 -9.81
CA SER A 908 9.98 11.64 -8.85
C SER A 908 9.59 10.79 -7.66
N LEU A 909 10.42 9.80 -7.32
CA LEU A 909 10.41 9.25 -5.96
C LEU A 909 10.35 10.48 -5.05
N ALA A 910 9.28 10.64 -4.24
CA ALA A 910 9.04 11.85 -3.46
C ALA A 910 10.30 12.35 -2.73
N PHE A 911 11.16 11.39 -2.35
CA PHE A 911 12.55 11.48 -1.94
C PHE A 911 13.44 12.47 -2.70
N VAL A 912 13.49 12.45 -4.04
CA VAL A 912 14.44 13.29 -4.81
C VAL A 912 14.03 14.76 -4.78
N SER A 913 12.74 15.02 -5.00
CA SER A 913 12.16 16.39 -4.94
C SER A 913 12.28 17.00 -3.54
N TRP A 914 12.12 16.18 -2.50
CA TRP A 914 12.13 16.63 -1.11
C TRP A 914 13.51 17.09 -0.59
N ILE A 915 14.61 16.55 -1.12
CA ILE A 915 15.99 16.97 -0.75
C ILE A 915 16.54 18.11 -1.61
N GLY A 916 15.71 18.79 -2.41
CA GLY A 916 16.11 19.93 -3.24
C GLY A 916 16.86 19.54 -4.52
N LEU A 917 16.78 18.27 -4.92
CA LEU A 917 17.35 17.73 -6.15
C LEU A 917 16.20 17.32 -7.11
N ARG A 918 16.50 17.20 -8.40
CA ARG A 918 15.53 16.84 -9.44
C ARG A 918 16.04 15.61 -10.17
N LEU A 919 15.24 14.56 -10.38
CA LEU A 919 15.60 13.55 -11.39
C LEU A 919 15.50 14.21 -12.77
N ALA A 920 16.60 14.25 -13.52
CA ALA A 920 16.55 14.71 -14.90
C ALA A 920 15.70 13.72 -15.71
N HIS A 921 14.46 14.11 -16.02
CA HIS A 921 13.53 13.39 -16.91
C HIS A 921 14.14 13.04 -18.27
N GLU A 922 15.24 13.70 -18.64
CA GLU A 922 16.03 13.46 -19.86
C GLU A 922 16.66 12.06 -19.94
N ASN A 923 16.77 11.35 -18.81
CA ASN A 923 17.45 10.05 -18.68
C ASN A 923 16.54 8.86 -18.29
N ILE A 924 15.21 9.03 -18.27
CA ILE A 924 14.26 7.92 -18.13
C ILE A 924 13.90 7.43 -19.54
N PRO A 925 13.81 6.11 -19.82
CA PRO A 925 13.54 5.65 -21.18
C PRO A 925 12.19 6.18 -21.66
N ALA A 926 12.20 7.12 -22.63
CA ALA A 926 11.00 7.54 -23.38
C ALA A 926 10.29 6.37 -24.09
N ALA A 927 10.97 5.21 -24.11
CA ALA A 927 10.48 3.92 -24.55
C ALA A 927 9.35 3.36 -23.66
N LEU A 928 9.20 3.84 -22.41
CA LEU A 928 8.21 3.35 -21.44
C LEU A 928 7.04 4.32 -21.22
N HIS A 929 7.30 5.63 -21.14
CA HIS A 929 6.27 6.67 -21.04
C HIS A 929 6.60 7.85 -21.96
N GLY A 930 5.60 8.35 -22.69
CA GLY A 930 5.74 9.50 -23.58
C GLY A 930 5.87 10.81 -22.82
N SER A 931 6.84 11.65 -23.20
CA SER A 931 6.92 13.04 -22.74
C SER A 931 5.77 13.90 -23.32
N PRO A 932 5.50 15.11 -22.80
CA PRO A 932 4.53 16.01 -23.41
C PRO A 932 4.81 16.29 -24.90
N THR A 933 6.08 16.35 -25.30
CA THR A 933 6.46 16.46 -26.72
C THR A 933 6.09 15.21 -27.53
N ASP A 934 6.25 14.03 -26.93
CA ASP A 934 5.86 12.77 -27.58
C ASP A 934 4.36 12.65 -27.74
N ALA A 935 3.59 13.15 -26.77
CA ALA A 935 2.14 13.17 -26.86
C ALA A 935 1.66 13.99 -28.07
N VAL A 936 2.27 15.15 -28.33
CA VAL A 936 1.97 15.95 -29.54
C VAL A 936 2.31 15.18 -30.82
N ALA A 937 3.39 14.41 -30.83
CA ALA A 937 3.71 13.55 -31.97
C ALA A 937 2.67 12.42 -32.15
N ILE A 938 2.24 11.77 -31.07
CA ILE A 938 1.15 10.78 -31.10
C ILE A 938 -0.13 11.41 -31.66
N HIS A 939 -0.50 12.61 -31.19
CA HIS A 939 -1.68 13.35 -31.68
C HIS A 939 -1.66 13.52 -33.20
N LEU A 940 -0.51 13.87 -33.77
CA LEU A 940 -0.32 14.03 -35.21
C LEU A 940 -0.38 12.68 -35.95
N ASP A 941 0.33 11.67 -35.45
CA ASP A 941 0.39 10.34 -36.07
C ASP A 941 -0.98 9.66 -36.13
N VAL A 942 -1.76 9.79 -35.06
CA VAL A 942 -3.13 9.24 -35.00
C VAL A 942 -4.16 10.14 -35.69
N ARG A 943 -3.75 11.32 -36.16
CA ARG A 943 -4.59 12.32 -36.86
C ARG A 943 -5.78 12.77 -36.01
N SER A 944 -5.53 13.02 -34.72
CA SER A 944 -6.58 13.46 -33.79
C SER A 944 -6.98 14.90 -34.05
N ARG A 945 -8.28 15.20 -34.04
CA ARG A 945 -8.80 16.57 -34.15
C ARG A 945 -8.78 17.31 -32.83
N ASN A 946 -9.13 16.62 -31.74
CA ASN A 946 -9.11 17.16 -30.38
C ASN A 946 -8.42 16.14 -29.46
N SER A 947 -7.48 16.58 -28.62
CA SER A 947 -6.83 15.73 -27.64
C SER A 947 -6.80 16.36 -26.25
N ILE A 948 -6.99 15.51 -25.25
CA ILE A 948 -6.89 15.84 -23.83
C ILE A 948 -5.66 15.12 -23.27
N GLY A 949 -4.78 15.88 -22.63
CA GLY A 949 -3.65 15.34 -21.90
C GLY A 949 -4.12 14.61 -20.64
N VAL A 950 -3.74 13.35 -20.47
CA VAL A 950 -4.06 12.53 -19.29
C VAL A 950 -2.80 12.00 -18.63
N HIS A 951 -2.95 11.20 -17.57
CA HIS A 951 -1.83 10.52 -16.89
C HIS A 951 -0.80 11.48 -16.25
N PHE A 952 -1.24 12.64 -15.77
CA PHE A 952 -0.39 13.61 -15.06
C PHE A 952 -1.17 14.30 -13.92
N GLY A 953 -0.47 15.04 -13.04
CA GLY A 953 -1.11 15.92 -12.05
C GLY A 953 -1.84 15.23 -10.89
N THR A 954 -2.03 13.91 -10.94
CA THR A 954 -2.93 13.16 -10.04
C THR A 954 -2.18 12.41 -8.93
N PHE A 955 -1.06 11.74 -9.26
CA PHE A 955 -0.23 10.94 -8.34
C PHE A 955 1.24 11.41 -8.36
N ILE A 956 1.49 12.70 -8.12
CA ILE A 956 2.82 13.35 -8.24
C ILE A 956 3.47 13.63 -6.88
N GLY A 957 4.80 13.83 -6.85
CA GLY A 957 5.55 14.13 -5.65
C GLY A 957 5.49 15.60 -5.21
N ALA A 958 5.26 16.52 -6.16
CA ALA A 958 5.14 17.97 -5.90
C ALA A 958 4.32 18.68 -7.00
N GLU A 959 3.69 19.82 -6.69
CA GLU A 959 2.81 20.56 -7.63
C GLU A 959 3.57 21.09 -8.85
N GLU A 960 4.85 21.40 -8.69
CA GLU A 960 5.74 21.90 -9.74
C GLU A 960 5.88 20.94 -10.92
N GLU A 961 5.79 19.63 -10.69
CA GLU A 961 5.87 18.61 -11.76
C GLU A 961 4.70 18.74 -12.73
N SER A 962 3.50 19.07 -12.21
CA SER A 962 2.32 19.30 -13.04
C SER A 962 2.44 20.58 -13.87
N LEU A 963 3.04 21.64 -13.31
CA LEU A 963 3.24 22.91 -14.02
C LEU A 963 4.23 22.76 -15.17
N GLU A 964 5.31 22.01 -14.97
CA GLU A 964 6.28 21.74 -16.04
C GLU A 964 5.67 20.95 -17.20
N ALA A 965 4.81 19.96 -16.91
CA ALA A 965 4.11 19.18 -17.93
C ALA A 965 3.25 20.06 -18.83
N ILE A 966 2.51 20.99 -18.22
CA ILE A 966 1.64 21.95 -18.92
C ILE A 966 2.48 22.87 -19.82
N ILE A 967 3.56 23.43 -19.29
CA ILE A 967 4.44 24.35 -20.04
C ILE A 967 5.08 23.63 -21.23
N GLU A 968 5.62 22.42 -21.03
CA GLU A 968 6.27 21.66 -22.12
C GLU A 968 5.27 21.21 -23.18
N LEU A 969 4.03 20.87 -22.81
CA LEU A 969 2.99 20.55 -23.78
C LEU A 969 2.66 21.77 -24.63
N GLN A 970 2.48 22.94 -24.01
CA GLN A 970 2.20 24.18 -24.74
C GLN A 970 3.33 24.54 -25.71
N ASP A 971 4.59 24.45 -25.27
CA ASP A 971 5.75 24.69 -26.12
C ASP A 971 5.82 23.71 -27.29
N ALA A 972 5.50 22.43 -27.06
CA ALA A 972 5.48 21.41 -28.10
C ALA A 972 4.36 21.64 -29.13
N CYS A 973 3.16 22.02 -28.68
CA CYS A 973 2.04 22.37 -29.55
C CYS A 973 2.39 23.58 -30.43
N GLU A 974 2.91 24.66 -29.84
CA GLU A 974 3.35 25.86 -30.59
C GLU A 974 4.40 25.52 -31.65
N LYS A 975 5.38 24.67 -31.30
CA LYS A 975 6.45 24.26 -32.21
C LYS A 975 5.93 23.45 -33.41
N GLU A 976 5.00 22.54 -33.18
CA GLU A 976 4.45 21.68 -34.23
C GLU A 976 3.27 22.32 -34.98
N GLY A 977 2.81 23.50 -34.53
CA GLY A 977 1.63 24.18 -35.08
C GLY A 977 0.35 23.42 -34.77
N VAL A 978 0.19 22.93 -33.55
CA VAL A 978 -1.05 22.35 -33.00
C VAL A 978 -1.67 23.40 -32.08
N ASP A 979 -2.99 23.61 -32.18
CA ASP A 979 -3.67 24.63 -31.38
C ASP A 979 -3.69 24.19 -29.89
N PHE A 980 -3.02 24.95 -29.02
CA PHE A 980 -3.05 24.76 -27.57
C PHE A 980 -3.98 25.79 -26.92
N ASP A 981 -5.03 25.31 -26.25
CA ASP A 981 -5.92 26.08 -25.34
C ASP A 981 -6.20 27.52 -25.82
N SER A 982 -6.90 27.63 -26.96
CA SER A 982 -6.98 28.83 -27.81
C SER A 982 -7.30 30.13 -27.05
N GLU A 983 -6.25 30.82 -26.63
CA GLU A 983 -6.27 32.21 -26.22
C GLU A 983 -5.45 33.02 -27.23
N GLN A 984 -6.06 34.10 -27.72
CA GLN A 984 -5.51 35.09 -28.66
C GLN A 984 -5.66 34.70 -30.13
N GLY A 985 -6.71 35.23 -30.77
CA GLY A 985 -6.89 35.59 -32.20
C GLY A 985 -5.80 35.23 -33.22
N GLY A 986 -5.28 34.01 -33.17
CA GLY A 986 -4.18 33.50 -33.96
C GLY A 986 -4.67 32.58 -35.07
N VAL A 987 -3.77 32.31 -36.00
CA VAL A 987 -4.00 31.48 -37.18
C VAL A 987 -4.53 30.11 -36.74
N LYS A 988 -5.74 29.73 -37.17
CA LYS A 988 -6.23 28.35 -37.01
C LYS A 988 -5.25 27.41 -37.68
N HIS A 989 -4.69 26.47 -36.94
CA HIS A 989 -3.82 25.47 -37.52
C HIS A 989 -4.61 24.26 -38.03
N ASP A 990 -4.25 23.75 -39.21
CA ASP A 990 -4.90 22.58 -39.85
C ASP A 990 -4.63 21.25 -39.11
N LYS A 991 -3.81 21.27 -38.05
CA LYS A 991 -3.31 20.07 -37.35
C LYS A 991 -4.10 19.67 -36.10
N GLY A 992 -5.23 20.32 -35.82
CA GLY A 992 -6.08 19.99 -34.67
C GLY A 992 -5.71 20.71 -33.38
N LYS A 993 -6.40 20.35 -32.30
CA LYS A 993 -6.30 20.94 -30.96
C LYS A 993 -5.78 19.92 -29.94
N PHE A 994 -4.84 20.33 -29.09
CA PHE A 994 -4.39 19.54 -27.95
C PHE A 994 -4.28 20.45 -26.72
N GLY A 995 -5.16 20.22 -25.74
CA GLY A 995 -5.17 20.98 -24.48
C GLY A 995 -5.20 20.12 -23.22
N ILE A 996 -5.36 20.81 -22.09
CA ILE A 996 -5.44 20.24 -20.75
C ILE A 996 -6.71 20.78 -20.07
N VAL A 997 -7.44 19.89 -19.40
CA VAL A 997 -8.65 20.21 -18.65
C VAL A 997 -8.45 19.95 -17.16
N ASP A 998 -9.26 20.57 -16.29
CA ASP A 998 -9.25 20.26 -14.87
C ASP A 998 -9.81 18.86 -14.60
N ILE A 999 -9.43 18.25 -13.47
CA ILE A 999 -9.89 16.92 -13.09
C ILE A 999 -11.39 17.01 -12.77
N GLY A 1000 -12.21 16.29 -13.52
CA GLY A 1000 -13.67 16.32 -13.47
C GLY A 1000 -14.32 17.25 -14.51
N GLU A 1001 -13.53 18.00 -15.28
CA GLU A 1001 -14.04 18.88 -16.33
C GLU A 1001 -14.46 18.07 -17.58
N THR A 1002 -15.55 18.50 -18.23
CA THR A 1002 -16.13 17.85 -19.41
C THR A 1002 -15.95 18.71 -20.65
N VAL A 1003 -15.45 18.12 -21.73
CA VAL A 1003 -15.35 18.76 -23.06
C VAL A 1003 -16.41 18.15 -23.97
N ALA A 1004 -17.05 19.01 -24.77
CA ALA A 1004 -17.94 18.59 -25.85
C ALA A 1004 -17.28 18.87 -27.20
N VAL A 1005 -17.18 17.85 -28.05
CA VAL A 1005 -16.62 17.98 -29.39
C VAL A 1005 -17.66 17.67 -30.45
N ASP A 1006 -17.59 18.40 -31.57
CA ASP A 1006 -18.38 18.09 -32.74
C ASP A 1006 -17.84 16.84 -33.42
N VAL A 1007 -18.78 16.02 -33.88
CA VAL A 1007 -18.51 14.76 -34.55
C VAL A 1007 -18.48 15.00 -36.07
N ALA A 1008 -17.47 14.47 -36.75
CA ALA A 1008 -17.43 14.52 -38.20
C ALA A 1008 -18.10 13.31 -38.87
N ASP A 1009 -18.97 13.58 -39.84
CA ASP A 1009 -19.57 12.54 -40.68
C ASP A 1009 -18.53 12.01 -41.68
N LEU A 1010 -18.13 10.75 -41.52
CA LEU A 1010 -17.28 10.06 -42.48
C LEU A 1010 -18.07 8.92 -43.14
N VAL A 1011 -18.44 9.09 -44.40
CA VAL A 1011 -19.19 8.06 -45.15
C VAL A 1011 -18.25 6.93 -45.54
N ILE A 1012 -18.57 5.71 -45.14
CA ILE A 1012 -17.83 4.49 -45.47
C ILE A 1012 -18.74 3.74 -46.45
N VAL A 1013 -18.41 3.84 -47.74
CA VAL A 1013 -19.20 3.22 -48.83
C VAL A 1013 -19.06 1.71 -48.78
#